data_AF-A0A7S0S7Y5-F1
#
_entry.id   AF-A0A7S0S7Y5-F1
#
_cell.length_a   1.000
_cell.length_b   1.000
_cell.length_c   1.000
_cell.angle_alpha   90.00
_cell.angle_beta   90.00
_cell.angle_gamma   90.00
#
_symmetry.space_group_name_H-M   'P 1'
#
loop_
_entity.id
_entity.type
_entity.pdbx_description
1 polymer ?
#
loop_
_entity_poly.entity_id
_entity_poly.type
_entity_poly.pdbx_seq_one_letter_code
_entity_poly.pdbx_strand_id
1 'polypeptide(L)'
;MNAAAALSATPAFVRPRVSYRARTPGGTASSHKASRALVVRSALTSNEPKAPGASQDEEDRPSGRRDPLSAMMNFMSKINPLASVFNSPSDKLHVHFGAGRLGFGLVLPALETSGSPYVIMNRPSAVWQPVVQRGVESQQHVGIKINGECSCGGRGLHVVTEDDIRQHEDGIMGVIHEALDKGACGFLCLSMDTELVAPLIGAATSFSCALGPAMRVLVDHFINLPDVEDEARPVLYACENDHSSVEQLQFALRTKVEAVPCMVDRICVDLVVSADANTVDVTAEGHEGSIVVMNQRDSGGVEDGPLAGDIVQTAANEEDSSYLYRKKLLTVNGMHTVIAFRTLCDYAAGQKSYVPPEKCPSMPLLSEETITQTQRDEIWAWGVAQMLVLMWEHGLPTMMRVHQQDTAEGLVMVLLGQLRTTLDRFFSIEDSTSRVLGGGVSLRYEGRLLPTYDTISSSIFQANWTGCCAQEILLQEAGVEFSTLKASLQTLVDEARPFAAVDKRARAVQALAEAMKEEQAAVQIRWEQVRTAAAGEVAVIFDFDGTLGDTESPAMEVAFWELAPYFPNVVPADLTPQYMREFVRHNAGKAFEIMLKKVEKDRADVGLPPIEEVRAKFSEDFEIIQVVNIHRAGLGLKQLELTREDHKNLLEKQKDETIQSLRVLAKPNDGVIKCLNFLKISGFKYAIATTSPKPRVPVCVDTARLRDFFPDDKIHSGESDFDPPRFKPAPDVYLKAAAAEGIPVTSCVAVEDSVSGVGSAANANIALIVGYVGASHITPDSQDTHADSLLQGAKSDNGIGADIVIRDMEDLPNIINYFLDLKLDSPEKCKRPFFDFTSVQPLLRDRCWLKAGKAGVPEAEDANPR
;
A
#
# COMPACT_ATOMS: atom_id res chain seq x y z
N MET A 1 -28.78 45.48 -20.48
CA MET A 1 -28.71 46.79 -19.81
C MET A 1 -27.53 46.74 -18.84
N ASN A 2 -26.51 47.57 -19.12
CA ASN A 2 -25.43 48.14 -18.29
C ASN A 2 -24.94 47.35 -17.04
N ALA A 3 -23.64 47.18 -16.76
CA ALA A 3 -22.49 48.01 -17.09
C ALA A 3 -21.16 47.23 -16.96
N ALA A 4 -20.18 47.65 -17.75
CA ALA A 4 -18.76 47.42 -17.52
C ALA A 4 -18.21 48.48 -16.53
N ALA A 5 -17.25 48.11 -15.67
CA ALA A 5 -16.07 48.92 -15.29
C ALA A 5 -15.20 48.27 -14.17
N ALA A 6 -13.89 48.50 -14.29
CA ALA A 6 -12.77 48.37 -13.32
C ALA A 6 -12.26 46.94 -13.00
N LEU A 7 -11.13 46.43 -13.51
CA LEU A 7 -9.71 46.84 -13.48
C LEU A 7 -9.07 46.97 -12.07
N SER A 8 -7.94 46.25 -11.92
CA SER A 8 -6.82 46.44 -10.98
C SER A 8 -6.96 45.88 -9.55
N ALA A 9 -6.35 44.71 -9.29
CA ALA A 9 -5.65 44.42 -8.03
C ALA A 9 -4.65 43.25 -8.22
N THR A 10 -3.36 43.58 -8.21
CA THR A 10 -2.23 42.67 -7.96
C THR A 10 -2.26 42.19 -6.51
N PRO A 11 -2.09 40.89 -6.20
CA PRO A 11 -1.77 40.47 -4.84
C PRO A 11 -0.26 40.49 -4.64
N ALA A 12 0.21 41.44 -3.83
CA ALA A 12 1.54 41.42 -3.26
C ALA A 12 1.64 40.26 -2.25
N PHE A 13 2.54 39.30 -2.52
CA PHE A 13 2.92 38.28 -1.55
C PHE A 13 3.72 38.92 -0.40
N VAL A 14 3.03 39.18 0.71
CA VAL A 14 3.66 39.53 1.99
C VAL A 14 4.21 38.25 2.62
N ARG A 15 5.54 38.09 2.57
CA ARG A 15 6.25 37.07 3.38
C ARG A 15 6.23 37.48 4.86
N PRO A 16 5.80 36.63 5.81
CA PRO A 16 6.00 36.92 7.22
C PRO A 16 7.47 36.75 7.60
N ARG A 17 8.12 37.84 8.03
CA ARG A 17 9.42 37.83 8.69
C ARG A 17 9.24 37.26 10.11
N VAL A 18 9.71 36.05 10.35
CA VAL A 18 9.93 35.53 11.71
C VAL A 18 11.37 35.86 12.11
N SER A 19 11.51 36.76 13.09
CA SER A 19 12.78 37.16 13.68
C SER A 19 13.26 36.11 14.69
N TYR A 20 14.31 35.35 14.35
CA TYR A 20 15.06 34.56 15.34
C TYR A 20 16.12 35.44 16.01
N ARG A 21 15.88 35.76 17.28
CA ARG A 21 16.81 36.48 18.15
C ARG A 21 17.83 35.49 18.69
N ALA A 22 19.07 35.57 18.21
CA ALA A 22 20.19 34.83 18.78
C ALA A 22 20.43 35.27 20.24
N ARG A 23 20.39 34.32 21.18
CA ARG A 23 20.87 34.50 22.55
C ARG A 23 22.09 33.60 22.77
N THR A 24 23.22 34.26 23.01
CA THR A 24 24.46 33.70 23.54
C THR A 24 24.25 33.05 24.92
N PRO A 25 24.88 31.89 25.22
CA PRO A 25 24.83 31.31 26.55
C PRO A 25 26.01 31.79 27.41
N GLY A 26 25.69 32.50 28.51
CA GLY A 26 26.56 32.68 29.68
C GLY A 26 26.20 31.64 30.73
N GLY A 27 27.21 30.97 31.29
CA GLY A 27 27.07 29.71 32.01
C GLY A 27 26.81 29.78 33.52
N THR A 28 27.46 28.82 34.20
CA THR A 28 27.39 28.40 35.61
C THR A 28 26.22 27.45 35.91
N ALA A 29 26.40 26.15 36.18
CA ALA A 29 27.29 25.35 37.04
C ALA A 29 26.46 24.72 38.18
N SER A 30 26.55 23.39 38.30
CA SER A 30 26.19 22.49 39.43
C SER A 30 25.27 21.34 38.97
N SER A 31 25.45 20.06 39.30
CA SER A 31 26.55 19.26 39.81
C SER A 31 26.09 17.78 39.81
N HIS A 32 27.02 16.86 39.47
CA HIS A 32 27.12 15.46 39.97
C HIS A 32 26.29 14.38 39.24
N LYS A 33 26.81 13.20 38.82
CA LYS A 33 28.05 12.43 39.11
C LYS A 33 28.29 11.36 38.02
N ALA A 34 29.58 11.07 37.79
CA ALA A 34 30.30 9.85 37.36
C ALA A 34 29.59 8.77 36.49
N SER A 35 30.21 8.18 35.46
CA SER A 35 31.54 7.53 35.40
C SER A 35 32.05 7.43 33.95
N ARG A 36 33.15 8.10 33.55
CA ARG A 36 34.59 7.75 33.63
C ARG A 36 35.07 6.66 32.65
N ALA A 37 35.58 7.14 31.50
CA ALA A 37 36.60 6.51 30.66
C ALA A 37 38.03 6.76 31.23
N LEU A 38 38.99 5.94 30.83
CA LEU A 38 40.45 6.13 30.96
C LEU A 38 41.07 5.66 29.61
N VAL A 39 41.61 6.52 28.72
CA VAL A 39 42.96 7.16 28.65
C VAL A 39 44.08 6.08 28.70
N VAL A 40 45.05 5.96 27.77
CA VAL A 40 46.27 6.79 27.61
C VAL A 40 47.09 6.40 26.33
N ARG A 41 47.47 7.44 25.55
CA ARG A 41 48.72 7.80 24.80
C ARG A 41 49.85 6.83 24.38
N SER A 42 50.54 7.35 23.33
CA SER A 42 51.99 7.36 22.97
C SER A 42 52.48 6.19 22.09
N ALA A 43 52.87 6.39 20.83
CA ALA A 43 54.04 7.10 20.28
C ALA A 43 55.36 6.39 20.56
N LEU A 44 56.01 5.86 19.52
CA LEU A 44 57.47 5.86 19.30
C LEU A 44 57.81 5.27 17.92
N THR A 45 58.96 5.70 17.41
CA THR A 45 59.41 5.78 16.02
C THR A 45 60.39 4.68 15.59
N SER A 46 60.63 4.64 14.28
CA SER A 46 61.91 4.41 13.57
C SER A 46 62.56 3.01 13.55
N ASN A 47 62.68 2.40 12.36
CA ASN A 47 63.94 2.24 11.60
C ASN A 47 63.81 1.24 10.43
N GLU A 48 64.13 1.68 9.21
CA GLU A 48 64.65 0.86 8.08
C GLU A 48 66.06 0.30 8.42
N PRO A 49 66.73 -0.65 7.68
CA PRO A 49 66.68 -0.84 6.21
C PRO A 49 67.00 -2.24 5.57
N LYS A 50 66.83 -2.30 4.23
CA LYS A 50 67.62 -3.00 3.16
C LYS A 50 67.54 -4.54 2.92
N ALA A 51 67.30 -4.86 1.63
CA ALA A 51 67.43 -6.12 0.85
C ALA A 51 68.89 -6.69 0.79
N PRO A 52 69.27 -7.80 0.08
CA PRO A 52 68.61 -8.56 -1.03
C PRO A 52 68.85 -10.11 -1.08
N GLY A 53 68.32 -10.81 -2.10
CA GLY A 53 68.99 -12.03 -2.65
C GLY A 53 68.16 -13.29 -2.94
N ALA A 54 67.81 -13.44 -4.22
CA ALA A 54 67.82 -14.61 -5.12
C ALA A 54 67.58 -16.09 -4.66
N SER A 55 66.81 -16.76 -5.54
CA SER A 55 66.93 -18.10 -6.14
C SER A 55 66.38 -19.38 -5.45
N GLN A 56 65.41 -19.96 -6.18
CA GLN A 56 65.29 -21.36 -6.65
C GLN A 56 64.72 -22.47 -5.73
N ASP A 57 63.63 -23.04 -6.28
CA ASP A 57 63.27 -24.44 -6.49
C ASP A 57 62.80 -25.36 -5.33
N GLU A 58 61.55 -25.81 -5.56
CA GLU A 58 60.96 -27.17 -5.41
C GLU A 58 60.69 -27.85 -4.04
N GLU A 59 59.40 -28.22 -3.94
CA GLU A 59 58.82 -29.48 -3.45
C GLU A 59 58.63 -29.82 -1.94
N ASP A 60 57.32 -29.90 -1.62
CA ASP A 60 56.59 -30.97 -0.91
C ASP A 60 56.42 -30.94 0.64
N ARG A 61 55.13 -30.85 1.03
CA ARG A 61 54.42 -31.34 2.24
C ARG A 61 54.23 -30.47 3.51
N PRO A 62 53.14 -30.75 4.27
CA PRO A 62 52.17 -29.74 4.70
C PRO A 62 52.36 -29.31 6.14
N SER A 63 52.19 -28.01 6.41
CA SER A 63 52.09 -27.49 7.78
C SER A 63 50.78 -26.75 7.98
N GLY A 64 49.88 -27.36 8.75
CA GLY A 64 48.74 -26.67 9.33
C GLY A 64 49.23 -25.57 10.28
N ARG A 65 49.13 -24.33 9.83
CA ARG A 65 48.99 -23.13 10.68
C ARG A 65 47.93 -22.26 10.03
N ARG A 66 46.75 -22.24 10.66
CA ARG A 66 45.67 -21.30 10.29
C ARG A 66 46.20 -19.89 10.51
N ASP A 67 46.26 -19.12 9.43
CA ASP A 67 46.57 -17.70 9.45
C ASP A 67 45.52 -16.97 10.33
N PRO A 68 45.93 -16.27 11.40
CA PRO A 68 45.04 -15.49 12.25
C PRO A 68 44.27 -14.41 11.49
N LEU A 69 44.84 -13.90 10.39
CA LEU A 69 44.22 -12.90 9.51
C LEU A 69 43.04 -13.49 8.75
N SER A 70 43.18 -14.70 8.20
CA SER A 70 42.08 -15.45 7.58
C SER A 70 40.98 -15.84 8.58
N ALA A 71 41.33 -16.14 9.83
CA ALA A 71 40.33 -16.41 10.88
C ALA A 71 39.61 -15.13 11.34
N MET A 72 40.31 -13.99 11.37
CA MET A 72 39.76 -12.69 11.70
C MET A 72 38.89 -12.12 10.56
N MET A 73 39.28 -12.32 9.30
CA MET A 73 38.47 -11.99 8.11
C MET A 73 37.18 -12.84 8.06
N ASN A 74 37.27 -14.14 8.34
CA ASN A 74 36.09 -15.02 8.48
C ASN A 74 35.22 -14.73 9.72
N PHE A 75 35.77 -14.06 10.73
CA PHE A 75 35.02 -13.60 11.90
C PHE A 75 34.37 -12.23 11.64
N MET A 76 35.05 -11.34 10.93
CA MET A 76 34.49 -10.05 10.49
C MET A 76 33.38 -10.22 9.44
N SER A 77 33.47 -11.21 8.54
CA SER A 77 32.38 -11.54 7.60
C SER A 77 31.12 -12.09 8.29
N LYS A 78 31.25 -12.63 9.51
CA LYS A 78 30.10 -13.11 10.32
C LYS A 78 29.46 -12.03 11.19
N ILE A 79 30.09 -10.87 11.35
CA ILE A 79 29.65 -9.80 12.27
C ILE A 79 29.14 -8.57 11.50
N ASN A 80 29.31 -8.53 10.17
CA ASN A 80 28.73 -7.50 9.31
C ASN A 80 28.21 -8.14 7.99
N PRO A 81 26.90 -8.39 7.83
CA PRO A 81 26.34 -9.05 6.64
C PRO A 81 26.41 -8.20 5.36
N LEU A 82 26.98 -7.00 5.42
CA LEU A 82 27.05 -6.02 4.32
C LEU A 82 28.48 -5.70 3.88
N ALA A 83 29.48 -6.49 4.28
CA ALA A 83 30.88 -6.31 3.86
C ALA A 83 31.30 -7.35 2.80
N SER A 84 31.29 -6.89 1.54
CA SER A 84 32.03 -7.34 0.33
C SER A 84 31.90 -8.82 -0.11
N VAL A 85 31.01 -9.04 -1.07
CA VAL A 85 30.98 -10.26 -1.93
C VAL A 85 31.90 -10.12 -3.16
N PHE A 86 32.34 -8.90 -3.50
CA PHE A 86 33.32 -8.65 -4.56
C PHE A 86 34.68 -8.26 -3.96
N ASN A 87 35.68 -9.11 -4.12
CA ASN A 87 36.99 -9.01 -3.46
C ASN A 87 38.11 -8.50 -4.41
N SER A 88 37.75 -7.82 -5.51
CA SER A 88 38.73 -7.18 -6.39
C SER A 88 38.20 -5.82 -6.90
N PRO A 89 39.06 -4.80 -7.06
CA PRO A 89 38.72 -3.53 -7.73
C PRO A 89 38.22 -3.67 -9.18
N SER A 90 38.19 -4.89 -9.73
CA SER A 90 37.80 -5.21 -11.11
C SER A 90 36.36 -5.68 -11.31
N ASP A 91 35.58 -5.95 -10.26
CA ASP A 91 34.21 -6.51 -10.42
C ASP A 91 33.15 -5.40 -10.29
N LYS A 92 33.03 -4.58 -11.34
CA LYS A 92 31.99 -3.54 -11.43
C LYS A 92 30.68 -4.16 -11.95
N LEU A 93 29.72 -4.42 -11.06
CA LEU A 93 28.34 -4.76 -11.47
C LEU A 93 27.52 -3.48 -11.65
N HIS A 94 26.92 -3.31 -12.83
CA HIS A 94 26.03 -2.20 -13.13
C HIS A 94 24.56 -2.64 -13.20
N VAL A 95 23.63 -1.80 -12.74
CA VAL A 95 22.18 -2.05 -12.89
C VAL A 95 21.51 -0.92 -13.65
N HIS A 96 20.93 -1.24 -14.80
CA HIS A 96 20.14 -0.33 -15.59
C HIS A 96 18.64 -0.57 -15.39
N PHE A 97 17.87 0.47 -15.09
CA PHE A 97 16.41 0.39 -14.99
C PHE A 97 15.75 0.88 -16.27
N GLY A 98 15.01 -0.02 -16.94
CA GLY A 98 14.18 0.29 -18.09
C GLY A 98 14.58 -0.47 -19.35
N ALA A 99 13.92 -1.59 -19.62
CA ALA A 99 14.07 -2.37 -20.86
C ALA A 99 13.20 -1.81 -22.01
N GLY A 100 13.12 -0.49 -22.11
CA GLY A 100 12.28 0.19 -23.11
C GLY A 100 13.02 0.48 -24.42
N ARG A 101 12.35 1.22 -25.31
CA ARG A 101 12.90 1.69 -26.59
C ARG A 101 14.25 2.39 -26.43
N LEU A 102 14.36 3.34 -25.50
CA LEU A 102 15.59 4.09 -25.27
C LEU A 102 16.64 3.29 -24.49
N GLY A 103 16.20 2.46 -23.53
CA GLY A 103 17.08 1.57 -22.77
C GLY A 103 17.87 0.63 -23.69
N PHE A 104 17.19 -0.04 -24.62
CA PHE A 104 17.90 -0.87 -25.61
C PHE A 104 18.46 -0.10 -26.80
N GLY A 105 17.74 0.90 -27.28
CA GLY A 105 18.14 1.64 -28.48
C GLY A 105 19.33 2.57 -28.27
N LEU A 106 19.66 2.97 -27.04
CA LEU A 106 20.76 3.90 -26.77
C LEU A 106 21.63 3.48 -25.58
N VAL A 107 21.03 3.12 -24.44
CA VAL A 107 21.82 2.86 -23.22
C VAL A 107 22.55 1.52 -23.29
N LEU A 108 21.91 0.46 -23.80
CA LEU A 108 22.52 -0.85 -23.98
C LEU A 108 23.82 -0.81 -24.81
N PRO A 109 23.89 -0.16 -25.99
CA PRO A 109 25.15 0.02 -26.72
C PRO A 109 26.28 0.63 -25.87
N ALA A 110 25.96 1.62 -25.02
CA ALA A 110 26.95 2.24 -24.14
C ALA A 110 27.40 1.30 -23.00
N LEU A 111 26.48 0.50 -22.45
CA LEU A 111 26.78 -0.52 -21.43
C LEU A 111 27.69 -1.61 -22.00
N GLU A 112 27.37 -2.13 -23.20
CA GLU A 112 28.16 -3.16 -23.87
C GLU A 112 29.60 -2.70 -24.15
N THR A 113 29.77 -1.44 -24.55
CA THR A 113 31.09 -0.89 -24.85
C THR A 113 31.95 -0.74 -23.57
N SER A 114 31.33 -0.60 -22.39
CA SER A 114 32.06 -0.52 -21.12
C SER A 114 32.74 -1.84 -20.72
N GLY A 115 32.27 -2.97 -21.25
CA GLY A 115 32.75 -4.31 -20.91
C GLY A 115 32.44 -4.78 -19.48
N SER A 116 31.78 -3.98 -18.65
CA SER A 116 31.39 -4.35 -17.29
C SER A 116 30.12 -5.21 -17.29
N PRO A 117 30.01 -6.21 -16.39
CA PRO A 117 28.75 -6.94 -16.20
C PRO A 117 27.58 -6.01 -15.87
N TYR A 118 26.44 -6.20 -16.53
CA TYR A 118 25.28 -5.34 -16.32
C TYR A 118 23.95 -6.09 -16.28
N VAL A 119 23.01 -5.60 -15.48
CA VAL A 119 21.64 -6.10 -15.40
C VAL A 119 20.67 -5.03 -15.85
N ILE A 120 19.89 -5.31 -16.89
CA ILE A 120 18.76 -4.48 -17.31
C ILE A 120 17.50 -4.99 -16.60
N MET A 121 16.97 -4.18 -15.70
CA MET A 121 15.76 -4.48 -14.93
C MET A 121 14.53 -3.87 -15.58
N ASN A 122 13.43 -4.62 -15.59
CA ASN A 122 12.13 -4.12 -16.01
C ASN A 122 11.00 -4.94 -15.39
N ARG A 123 9.84 -4.32 -15.16
CA ARG A 123 8.67 -5.07 -14.69
C ARG A 123 8.22 -6.13 -15.71
N PRO A 124 7.72 -7.29 -15.26
CA PRO A 124 7.04 -8.22 -16.15
C PRO A 124 5.76 -7.55 -16.66
N SER A 125 5.65 -7.38 -17.97
CA SER A 125 4.52 -6.69 -18.61
C SER A 125 3.99 -7.51 -19.78
N ALA A 126 2.86 -7.11 -20.38
CA ALA A 126 2.27 -7.81 -21.52
C ALA A 126 3.27 -8.02 -22.68
N VAL A 127 4.16 -7.04 -22.92
CA VAL A 127 5.22 -7.11 -23.95
C VAL A 127 6.19 -8.25 -23.68
N TRP A 128 6.44 -8.58 -22.42
CA TRP A 128 7.40 -9.59 -21.98
C TRP A 128 6.79 -10.98 -21.79
N GLN A 129 5.48 -11.15 -21.97
CA GLN A 129 4.81 -12.45 -21.77
C GLN A 129 5.42 -13.60 -22.60
N PRO A 130 5.80 -13.42 -23.89
CA PRO A 130 6.44 -14.49 -24.64
C PRO A 130 7.74 -14.97 -23.99
N VAL A 131 8.51 -14.04 -23.39
CA VAL A 131 9.75 -14.35 -22.67
C VAL A 131 9.43 -15.06 -21.36
N VAL A 132 8.51 -14.52 -20.54
CA VAL A 132 8.18 -15.08 -19.22
C VAL A 132 7.54 -16.47 -19.29
N GLN A 133 6.74 -16.77 -20.31
CA GLN A 133 5.98 -18.02 -20.43
C GLN A 133 6.76 -19.18 -21.04
N ARG A 134 8.00 -18.94 -21.49
CA ARG A 134 8.84 -19.99 -22.05
C ARG A 134 9.23 -20.98 -20.95
N GLY A 135 9.32 -22.28 -21.25
CA GLY A 135 9.73 -23.27 -20.25
C GLY A 135 11.22 -23.12 -19.87
N VAL A 136 11.54 -23.33 -18.59
CA VAL A 136 12.87 -23.15 -17.95
C VAL A 136 14.02 -23.79 -18.76
N GLU A 137 13.82 -24.95 -19.38
CA GLU A 137 14.85 -25.66 -20.15
C GLU A 137 15.21 -25.00 -21.50
N SER A 138 14.38 -24.07 -21.99
CA SER A 138 14.54 -23.43 -23.31
C SER A 138 14.93 -21.95 -23.24
N GLN A 139 15.06 -21.41 -22.03
CA GLN A 139 15.11 -19.98 -21.76
C GLN A 139 16.47 -19.62 -21.17
N GLN A 140 17.46 -19.41 -22.03
CA GLN A 140 18.78 -18.95 -21.57
C GLN A 140 19.10 -17.53 -22.02
N HIS A 141 18.73 -17.13 -23.25
CA HIS A 141 19.13 -15.84 -23.79
C HIS A 141 18.07 -15.24 -24.72
N VAL A 142 18.00 -13.91 -24.77
CA VAL A 142 17.23 -13.15 -25.76
C VAL A 142 18.15 -12.23 -26.56
N GLY A 143 18.13 -12.34 -27.89
CA GLY A 143 18.91 -11.48 -28.77
C GLY A 143 18.29 -10.09 -28.89
N ILE A 144 19.08 -9.03 -28.79
CA ILE A 144 18.61 -7.66 -29.02
C ILE A 144 19.07 -7.22 -30.41
N LYS A 145 18.14 -6.72 -31.22
CA LYS A 145 18.43 -6.19 -32.56
C LYS A 145 18.04 -4.73 -32.64
N ILE A 146 18.95 -3.87 -33.10
CA ILE A 146 18.69 -2.44 -33.32
C ILE A 146 18.78 -2.22 -34.84
N ASN A 147 17.69 -1.81 -35.48
CA ASN A 147 17.59 -1.68 -36.94
C ASN A 147 18.02 -2.95 -37.71
N GLY A 148 17.72 -4.13 -37.14
CA GLY A 148 18.08 -5.43 -37.72
C GLY A 148 19.51 -5.89 -37.44
N GLU A 149 20.37 -5.04 -36.90
CA GLU A 149 21.74 -5.40 -36.49
C GLU A 149 21.74 -5.98 -35.08
N CYS A 150 22.47 -7.09 -34.88
CA CYS A 150 22.55 -7.73 -33.57
C CYS A 150 23.41 -6.91 -32.61
N SER A 151 22.85 -6.54 -31.47
CA SER A 151 23.58 -6.02 -30.32
C SER A 151 24.16 -7.17 -29.48
N CYS A 152 24.87 -6.84 -28.40
CA CYS A 152 25.46 -7.80 -27.45
C CYS A 152 26.48 -8.78 -28.06
N GLY A 153 27.15 -8.38 -29.15
CA GLY A 153 28.04 -9.27 -29.92
C GLY A 153 27.36 -10.54 -30.44
N GLY A 154 26.04 -10.56 -30.55
CA GLY A 154 25.24 -11.73 -30.96
C GLY A 154 24.97 -12.76 -29.86
N ARG A 155 25.45 -12.55 -28.62
CA ARG A 155 25.25 -13.49 -27.49
C ARG A 155 23.86 -13.40 -26.86
N GLY A 156 23.23 -12.23 -26.97
CA GLY A 156 21.96 -11.92 -26.31
C GLY A 156 22.11 -11.69 -24.80
N LEU A 157 21.01 -11.30 -24.17
CA LEU A 157 20.93 -11.07 -22.72
C LEU A 157 20.44 -12.32 -22.02
N HIS A 158 21.10 -12.71 -20.93
CA HIS A 158 20.64 -13.79 -20.08
C HIS A 158 19.34 -13.41 -19.38
N VAL A 159 18.28 -14.20 -19.53
CA VAL A 159 16.96 -13.87 -18.98
C VAL A 159 16.86 -14.34 -17.53
N VAL A 160 16.43 -13.46 -16.64
CA VAL A 160 16.18 -13.76 -15.23
C VAL A 160 14.73 -13.41 -14.90
N THR A 161 13.93 -14.41 -14.56
CA THR A 161 12.53 -14.25 -14.14
C THR A 161 12.40 -14.30 -12.61
N GLU A 162 11.24 -13.91 -12.08
CA GLU A 162 10.98 -14.03 -10.64
C GLU A 162 10.96 -15.49 -10.18
N ASP A 163 10.57 -16.43 -11.03
CA ASP A 163 10.55 -17.85 -10.69
C ASP A 163 11.98 -18.40 -10.59
N ASP A 164 12.88 -17.97 -11.47
CA ASP A 164 14.31 -18.31 -11.38
C ASP A 164 14.91 -17.82 -10.05
N ILE A 165 14.59 -16.57 -9.67
CA ILE A 165 15.04 -15.98 -8.41
C ILE A 165 14.51 -16.76 -7.21
N ARG A 166 13.22 -17.14 -7.20
CA ARG A 166 12.60 -17.86 -6.07
C ARG A 166 13.04 -19.32 -5.95
N GLN A 167 13.43 -19.95 -7.06
CA GLN A 167 13.86 -21.35 -7.10
C GLN A 167 15.34 -21.50 -6.73
N HIS A 168 16.16 -20.47 -6.94
CA HIS A 168 17.58 -20.50 -6.64
C HIS A 168 17.85 -20.29 -5.13
N GLU A 169 18.71 -21.12 -4.52
CA GLU A 169 18.97 -21.08 -3.08
C GLU A 169 19.54 -19.74 -2.59
N ASP A 170 20.47 -19.16 -3.38
CA ASP A 170 21.08 -17.85 -3.13
C ASP A 170 20.30 -16.68 -3.79
N GLY A 171 19.06 -16.91 -4.19
CA GLY A 171 18.21 -15.91 -4.85
C GLY A 171 18.83 -15.33 -6.12
N ILE A 172 18.59 -14.03 -6.36
CA ILE A 172 19.01 -13.34 -7.59
C ILE A 172 20.52 -13.32 -7.80
N MET A 173 21.30 -13.23 -6.72
CA MET A 173 22.76 -13.19 -6.82
C MET A 173 23.32 -14.55 -7.26
N GLY A 174 22.72 -15.64 -6.81
CA GLY A 174 23.08 -16.98 -7.26
C GLY A 174 22.87 -17.17 -8.76
N VAL A 175 21.68 -16.77 -9.25
CA VAL A 175 21.36 -16.83 -10.69
C VAL A 175 22.37 -16.03 -11.53
N ILE A 176 22.71 -14.82 -11.08
CA ILE A 176 23.67 -13.96 -11.80
C ILE A 176 25.07 -14.59 -11.80
N HIS A 177 25.58 -15.03 -10.65
CA HIS A 177 26.92 -15.62 -10.58
C HIS A 177 27.06 -16.88 -11.44
N GLU A 178 26.10 -17.80 -11.39
CA GLU A 178 26.14 -19.00 -12.23
C GLU A 178 26.18 -18.68 -13.73
N ALA A 179 25.46 -17.65 -14.15
CA ALA A 179 25.44 -17.22 -15.54
C ALA A 179 26.72 -16.48 -15.94
N LEU A 180 27.31 -15.67 -15.05
CA LEU A 180 28.63 -15.06 -15.25
C LEU A 180 29.71 -16.13 -15.43
N ASP A 181 29.70 -17.18 -14.60
CA ASP A 181 30.62 -18.32 -14.71
C ASP A 181 30.46 -19.08 -16.05
N LYS A 182 29.24 -19.06 -16.61
CA LYS A 182 28.92 -19.60 -17.95
C LYS A 182 29.23 -18.61 -19.08
N GLY A 183 29.78 -17.45 -18.78
CA GLY A 183 30.24 -16.44 -19.75
C GLY A 183 29.22 -15.38 -20.15
N ALA A 184 28.10 -15.27 -19.45
CA ALA A 184 27.17 -14.15 -19.64
C ALA A 184 27.82 -12.82 -19.18
N CYS A 185 27.50 -11.73 -19.87
CA CYS A 185 27.94 -10.38 -19.49
C CYS A 185 26.78 -9.38 -19.33
N GLY A 186 25.63 -9.69 -19.92
CA GLY A 186 24.44 -8.85 -19.90
C GLY A 186 23.20 -9.66 -19.53
N PHE A 187 22.34 -9.08 -18.70
CA PHE A 187 21.15 -9.74 -18.17
C PHE A 187 19.90 -8.93 -18.45
N LEU A 188 18.78 -9.61 -18.70
CA LEU A 188 17.43 -9.05 -18.70
C LEU A 188 16.66 -9.63 -17.50
N CYS A 189 16.60 -8.85 -16.41
CA CYS A 189 15.87 -9.20 -15.21
C CYS A 189 14.43 -8.67 -15.30
N LEU A 190 13.47 -9.57 -15.44
CA LEU A 190 12.04 -9.26 -15.53
C LEU A 190 11.38 -9.25 -14.15
N SER A 191 11.90 -8.42 -13.25
CA SER A 191 11.29 -8.12 -11.96
C SER A 191 11.62 -6.69 -11.51
N MET A 192 10.66 -6.09 -10.80
CA MET A 192 10.82 -4.84 -10.06
C MET A 192 10.27 -5.02 -8.63
N ASP A 193 10.16 -6.25 -8.14
CA ASP A 193 9.79 -6.52 -6.75
C ASP A 193 10.96 -6.12 -5.85
N THR A 194 10.70 -5.21 -4.92
CA THR A 194 11.74 -4.59 -4.09
C THR A 194 12.42 -5.58 -3.14
N GLU A 195 11.73 -6.64 -2.70
CA GLU A 195 12.28 -7.65 -1.81
C GLU A 195 13.16 -8.64 -2.57
N LEU A 196 12.68 -9.15 -3.72
CA LEU A 196 13.42 -10.12 -4.53
C LEU A 196 14.75 -9.58 -5.06
N VAL A 197 14.78 -8.30 -5.43
CA VAL A 197 15.95 -7.68 -6.09
C VAL A 197 16.84 -6.92 -5.12
N ALA A 198 16.47 -6.78 -3.84
CA ALA A 198 17.26 -6.06 -2.84
C ALA A 198 18.73 -6.51 -2.77
N PRO A 199 19.06 -7.83 -2.82
CA PRO A 199 20.46 -8.26 -2.83
C PRO A 199 21.25 -7.74 -4.04
N LEU A 200 20.63 -7.71 -5.23
CA LEU A 200 21.23 -7.16 -6.44
C LEU A 200 21.49 -5.65 -6.31
N ILE A 201 20.50 -4.90 -5.80
CA ILE A 201 20.64 -3.45 -5.60
C ILE A 201 21.75 -3.15 -4.57
N GLY A 202 21.87 -3.93 -3.50
CA GLY A 202 22.94 -3.77 -2.51
C GLY A 202 24.34 -4.16 -3.04
N ALA A 203 24.39 -5.04 -4.03
CA ALA A 203 25.63 -5.54 -4.65
C ALA A 203 26.15 -4.65 -5.79
N ALA A 204 25.27 -3.89 -6.45
CA ALA A 204 25.62 -3.06 -7.59
C ALA A 204 26.51 -1.86 -7.19
N THR A 205 27.46 -1.55 -8.07
CA THR A 205 28.45 -0.45 -7.88
C THR A 205 28.01 0.86 -8.51
N SER A 206 27.14 0.78 -9.52
CA SER A 206 26.60 1.93 -10.23
C SER A 206 25.25 1.57 -10.85
N PHE A 207 24.47 2.60 -11.14
CA PHE A 207 23.12 2.48 -11.66
C PHE A 207 22.92 3.39 -12.86
N SER A 208 21.99 3.05 -13.75
CA SER A 208 21.47 3.99 -14.75
C SER A 208 19.98 3.77 -14.96
N CYS A 209 19.26 4.73 -15.55
CA CYS A 209 17.82 4.56 -15.80
C CYS A 209 17.32 5.26 -17.06
N ALA A 210 16.32 4.64 -17.72
CA ALA A 210 15.54 5.19 -18.83
C ALA A 210 14.06 4.70 -18.72
N LEU A 211 13.38 5.17 -17.67
CA LEU A 211 12.02 4.80 -17.25
C LEU A 211 10.95 5.83 -17.64
N GLY A 212 11.35 7.07 -18.00
CA GLY A 212 10.41 8.14 -18.30
C GLY A 212 9.53 8.48 -17.09
N PRO A 213 8.19 8.64 -17.25
CA PRO A 213 7.30 8.99 -16.15
C PRO A 213 7.29 8.03 -14.96
N ALA A 214 7.79 6.80 -15.16
CA ALA A 214 7.85 5.78 -14.11
C ALA A 214 9.07 5.92 -13.18
N MET A 215 9.99 6.86 -13.41
CA MET A 215 11.24 6.99 -12.65
C MET A 215 11.06 7.07 -11.13
N ARG A 216 9.92 7.58 -10.63
CA ARG A 216 9.65 7.67 -9.18
C ARG A 216 9.69 6.33 -8.44
N VAL A 217 9.49 5.20 -9.13
CA VAL A 217 9.59 3.85 -8.54
C VAL A 217 10.99 3.56 -7.99
N LEU A 218 12.03 4.23 -8.49
CA LEU A 218 13.40 4.06 -8.01
C LEU A 218 13.57 4.45 -6.54
N VAL A 219 12.72 5.33 -6.01
CA VAL A 219 12.76 5.70 -4.59
C VAL A 219 12.61 4.45 -3.73
N ASP A 220 11.67 3.56 -4.06
CA ASP A 220 11.37 2.38 -3.26
C ASP A 220 12.51 1.34 -3.29
N HIS A 221 13.27 1.28 -4.39
CA HIS A 221 14.43 0.41 -4.52
C HIS A 221 15.65 0.89 -3.74
N PHE A 222 15.84 2.21 -3.63
CA PHE A 222 17.03 2.80 -3.02
C PHE A 222 16.85 3.25 -1.57
N ILE A 223 15.61 3.42 -1.09
CA ILE A 223 15.35 3.97 0.24
C ILE A 223 15.93 3.13 1.38
N ASN A 224 16.05 1.82 1.18
CA ASN A 224 16.60 0.88 2.15
C ASN A 224 18.12 0.69 2.06
N LEU A 225 18.79 1.31 1.08
CA LEU A 225 20.26 1.34 1.08
C LEU A 225 20.77 2.04 2.35
N PRO A 226 21.96 1.68 2.86
CA PRO A 226 22.56 2.40 3.98
C PRO A 226 22.81 3.87 3.61
N ASP A 227 22.80 4.76 4.59
CA ASP A 227 23.33 6.12 4.37
C ASP A 227 24.84 6.02 4.20
N VAL A 228 25.37 6.69 3.16
CA VAL A 228 26.80 6.66 2.83
C VAL A 228 27.32 8.09 2.77
N GLU A 229 28.57 8.31 3.20
CA GLU A 229 29.24 9.61 3.05
C GLU A 229 29.32 10.03 1.57
N ASP A 230 29.34 11.34 1.32
CA ASP A 230 29.28 11.91 -0.04
C ASP A 230 30.26 11.20 -0.99
N GLU A 231 31.49 10.93 -0.55
CA GLU A 231 32.58 10.40 -1.37
C GLU A 231 32.38 8.95 -1.83
N ALA A 232 31.56 8.14 -1.14
CA ALA A 232 31.41 6.71 -1.40
C ALA A 232 30.00 6.30 -1.89
N ARG A 233 29.12 7.26 -2.18
CA ARG A 233 27.77 6.96 -2.72
C ARG A 233 27.86 6.33 -4.12
N PRO A 234 27.09 5.26 -4.40
CA PRO A 234 26.91 4.78 -5.76
C PRO A 234 26.30 5.86 -6.66
N VAL A 235 26.72 5.88 -7.93
CA VAL A 235 26.25 6.86 -8.92
C VAL A 235 25.08 6.28 -9.72
N LEU A 236 24.00 7.05 -9.86
CA LEU A 236 22.86 6.77 -10.73
C LEU A 236 22.88 7.71 -11.95
N TYR A 237 23.28 7.18 -13.11
CA TYR A 237 23.27 7.89 -14.40
C TYR A 237 21.84 7.96 -14.95
N ALA A 238 21.15 9.08 -14.71
CA ALA A 238 19.76 9.27 -15.09
C ALA A 238 19.63 9.67 -16.56
N CYS A 239 19.57 8.67 -17.45
CA CYS A 239 19.40 8.78 -18.91
C CYS A 239 17.95 9.14 -19.28
N GLU A 240 17.51 10.30 -18.82
CA GLU A 240 16.11 10.74 -18.86
C GLU A 240 15.95 12.06 -19.62
N ASN A 241 14.81 12.21 -20.30
CA ASN A 241 14.47 13.48 -20.96
C ASN A 241 13.77 14.48 -20.01
N ASP A 242 13.28 14.02 -18.86
CA ASP A 242 12.62 14.87 -17.85
C ASP A 242 13.56 15.18 -16.69
N HIS A 243 14.42 16.19 -16.88
CA HIS A 243 15.38 16.62 -15.87
C HIS A 243 14.74 17.16 -14.58
N SER A 244 13.50 17.69 -14.65
CA SER A 244 12.79 18.17 -13.46
C SER A 244 12.44 17.02 -12.51
N SER A 245 12.07 15.87 -13.08
CA SER A 245 11.87 14.65 -12.30
C SER A 245 13.20 14.11 -11.77
N VAL A 246 14.31 14.27 -12.50
CA VAL A 246 15.65 13.84 -12.05
C VAL A 246 16.08 14.67 -10.83
N GLU A 247 15.84 15.98 -10.81
CA GLU A 247 16.12 16.84 -9.65
C GLU A 247 15.31 16.42 -8.41
N GLN A 248 14.05 16.03 -8.58
CA GLN A 248 13.23 15.50 -7.48
C GLN A 248 13.81 14.18 -6.95
N LEU A 249 14.26 13.30 -7.84
CA LEU A 249 14.92 12.05 -7.47
C LEU A 249 16.23 12.29 -6.74
N GLN A 250 17.07 13.21 -7.23
CA GLN A 250 18.30 13.66 -6.55
C GLN A 250 18.00 14.10 -5.12
N PHE A 251 16.96 14.92 -4.92
CA PHE A 251 16.59 15.38 -3.59
C PHE A 251 16.12 14.23 -2.68
N ALA A 252 15.29 13.32 -3.21
CA ALA A 252 14.73 12.18 -2.46
C ALA A 252 15.82 11.18 -2.03
N LEU A 253 16.84 10.98 -2.86
CA LEU A 253 17.87 9.95 -2.66
C LEU A 253 19.24 10.50 -2.25
N ARG A 254 19.32 11.78 -1.91
CA ARG A 254 20.60 12.49 -1.62
C ARG A 254 21.50 11.83 -0.57
N THR A 255 20.99 11.00 0.34
CA THR A 255 21.84 10.28 1.33
C THR A 255 22.19 8.85 0.92
N LYS A 256 21.61 8.36 -0.19
CA LYS A 256 21.67 6.95 -0.63
C LYS A 256 22.50 6.78 -1.90
N VAL A 257 22.18 7.56 -2.93
CA VAL A 257 22.84 7.50 -4.24
C VAL A 257 23.04 8.91 -4.80
N GLU A 258 24.10 9.09 -5.58
CA GLU A 258 24.32 10.32 -6.34
C GLU A 258 23.67 10.19 -7.71
N ALA A 259 22.48 10.77 -7.88
CA ALA A 259 21.85 10.81 -9.18
C ALA A 259 22.49 11.89 -10.06
N VAL A 260 23.10 11.47 -11.17
CA VAL A 260 23.77 12.32 -12.15
C VAL A 260 22.87 12.45 -13.38
N PRO A 261 22.41 13.66 -13.74
CA PRO A 261 21.57 13.83 -14.92
C PRO A 261 22.38 13.48 -16.16
N CYS A 262 21.81 12.66 -17.03
CA CYS A 262 22.41 12.29 -18.31
C CYS A 262 21.48 12.72 -19.44
N MET A 263 22.02 13.56 -20.32
CA MET A 263 21.29 14.08 -21.45
C MET A 263 21.38 13.09 -22.61
N VAL A 264 20.22 12.56 -23.06
CA VAL A 264 20.18 11.49 -24.07
C VAL A 264 19.53 11.90 -25.39
N ASP A 265 20.16 11.71 -26.54
CA ASP A 265 19.59 12.01 -27.87
C ASP A 265 19.63 10.78 -28.77
N ARG A 266 18.48 10.11 -28.95
CA ARG A 266 18.25 9.16 -30.04
C ARG A 266 16.75 8.95 -30.21
N ILE A 267 16.26 9.00 -31.44
CA ILE A 267 14.88 8.67 -31.77
C ILE A 267 14.75 7.14 -31.88
N CYS A 268 14.10 6.53 -30.90
CA CYS A 268 13.70 5.12 -30.92
C CYS A 268 12.18 5.03 -31.08
N VAL A 269 11.72 4.48 -32.19
CA VAL A 269 10.32 4.49 -32.63
C VAL A 269 9.55 3.33 -32.00
N ASP A 270 10.08 2.12 -32.13
CA ASP A 270 9.36 0.89 -31.81
C ASP A 270 10.24 -0.14 -31.08
N LEU A 271 9.59 -1.06 -30.37
CA LEU A 271 10.20 -2.22 -29.71
C LEU A 271 9.22 -3.39 -29.79
N VAL A 272 9.63 -4.46 -30.46
CA VAL A 272 8.81 -5.66 -30.70
C VAL A 272 9.54 -6.88 -30.16
N VAL A 273 8.89 -7.62 -29.27
CA VAL A 273 9.36 -8.93 -28.83
C VAL A 273 8.81 -9.98 -29.80
N SER A 274 9.69 -10.76 -30.40
CA SER A 274 9.34 -11.86 -31.30
C SER A 274 8.43 -12.89 -30.62
N ALA A 275 7.53 -13.50 -31.40
CA ALA A 275 6.56 -14.47 -30.88
C ALA A 275 7.22 -15.75 -30.33
N ASP A 276 8.42 -16.10 -30.80
CA ASP A 276 9.22 -17.22 -30.31
C ASP A 276 10.13 -16.83 -29.12
N ALA A 277 10.06 -15.57 -28.69
CA ALA A 277 10.82 -14.97 -27.59
C ALA A 277 12.35 -15.06 -27.77
N ASN A 278 12.84 -15.26 -28.99
CA ASN A 278 14.29 -15.35 -29.26
C ASN A 278 14.93 -13.97 -29.48
N THR A 279 14.16 -12.99 -29.98
CA THR A 279 14.65 -11.64 -30.26
C THR A 279 13.74 -10.53 -29.74
N VAL A 280 14.36 -9.40 -29.39
CA VAL A 280 13.73 -8.09 -29.23
C VAL A 280 14.26 -7.18 -30.33
N ASP A 281 13.37 -6.71 -31.19
CA ASP A 281 13.68 -5.85 -32.32
C ASP A 281 13.31 -4.40 -31.98
N VAL A 282 14.31 -3.52 -32.00
CA VAL A 282 14.19 -2.09 -31.72
C VAL A 282 14.39 -1.32 -33.02
N THR A 283 13.43 -0.48 -33.36
CA THR A 283 13.52 0.42 -34.53
C THR A 283 13.95 1.80 -34.05
N ALA A 284 15.08 2.29 -34.55
CA ALA A 284 15.67 3.58 -34.19
C ALA A 284 16.14 4.35 -35.43
N GLU A 285 16.44 5.63 -35.26
CA GLU A 285 17.04 6.44 -36.31
C GLU A 285 18.43 5.94 -36.74
N GLY A 286 18.86 6.32 -37.94
CA GLY A 286 20.21 6.01 -38.44
C GLY A 286 21.33 6.70 -37.66
N HIS A 287 21.02 7.77 -36.93
CA HIS A 287 21.96 8.35 -35.97
C HIS A 287 22.14 7.41 -34.77
N GLU A 288 23.39 7.11 -34.42
CA GLU A 288 23.75 6.21 -33.32
C GLU A 288 23.33 6.74 -31.94
N GLY A 289 23.14 8.06 -31.85
CA GLY A 289 22.68 8.77 -30.68
C GLY A 289 23.81 9.32 -29.82
N SER A 290 23.44 9.98 -28.72
CA SER A 290 24.40 10.49 -27.74
C SER A 290 23.88 10.43 -26.31
N ILE A 291 24.80 10.21 -25.37
CA ILE A 291 24.61 10.30 -23.93
C ILE A 291 25.64 11.29 -23.40
N VAL A 292 25.20 12.46 -22.96
CA VAL A 292 26.08 13.45 -22.32
C VAL A 292 25.90 13.36 -20.82
N VAL A 293 26.96 12.97 -20.11
CA VAL A 293 26.96 12.90 -18.65
C VAL A 293 27.27 14.28 -18.08
N MET A 294 26.35 14.80 -17.26
CA MET A 294 26.40 16.17 -16.78
C MET A 294 27.06 16.23 -15.40
N ASN A 295 27.93 17.21 -15.15
CA ASN A 295 28.46 17.52 -13.82
C ASN A 295 29.10 16.31 -13.10
N GLN A 296 30.03 15.59 -13.75
CA GLN A 296 30.86 14.61 -13.03
C GLN A 296 31.80 15.29 -12.04
N ARG A 297 32.17 14.59 -10.97
CA ARG A 297 33.21 15.04 -10.04
C ARG A 297 34.54 15.18 -10.78
N ASP A 298 35.36 16.14 -10.34
CA ASP A 298 36.80 16.14 -10.57
C ASP A 298 37.45 14.94 -9.81
N SER A 299 37.15 13.72 -10.22
CA SER A 299 37.97 12.56 -9.86
C SER A 299 39.21 12.66 -10.73
N GLY A 300 40.36 12.98 -10.13
CA GLY A 300 41.64 13.21 -10.82
C GLY A 300 42.18 11.99 -11.59
N GLY A 301 41.52 11.62 -12.68
CA GLY A 301 41.75 10.45 -13.51
C GLY A 301 40.43 9.98 -14.14
N VAL A 302 40.45 9.69 -15.44
CA VAL A 302 39.33 9.06 -16.16
C VAL A 302 39.15 7.65 -15.61
N GLU A 303 38.28 7.46 -14.62
CA GLU A 303 37.77 6.12 -14.31
C GLU A 303 36.72 5.76 -15.36
N ASP A 304 36.93 4.65 -16.07
CA ASP A 304 35.95 4.09 -17.00
C ASP A 304 34.62 3.83 -16.27
N GLY A 305 33.63 4.69 -16.53
CA GLY A 305 32.26 4.57 -16.02
C GLY A 305 31.50 3.44 -16.72
N PRO A 306 30.30 3.08 -16.24
CA PRO A 306 29.51 1.99 -16.81
C PRO A 306 28.94 2.30 -18.20
N LEU A 307 28.98 3.56 -18.63
CA LEU A 307 28.56 4.01 -19.96
C LEU A 307 29.81 4.45 -20.72
N ALA A 308 30.11 3.79 -21.85
CA ALA A 308 31.30 4.06 -22.66
C ALA A 308 31.00 4.04 -24.17
N GLY A 309 32.01 4.35 -24.97
CA GLY A 309 31.95 4.38 -26.43
C GLY A 309 31.74 5.77 -27.02
N ASP A 310 31.78 5.87 -28.35
CA ASP A 310 31.76 7.14 -29.09
C ASP A 310 30.46 7.94 -28.90
N ILE A 311 29.39 7.25 -28.48
CA ILE A 311 28.10 7.87 -28.17
C ILE A 311 28.07 8.52 -26.77
N VAL A 312 29.06 8.29 -25.91
CA VAL A 312 29.11 8.85 -24.55
C VAL A 312 30.08 10.01 -24.49
N GLN A 313 29.59 11.18 -24.08
CA GLN A 313 30.39 12.38 -23.88
C GLN A 313 30.32 12.83 -22.42
N THR A 314 31.47 13.16 -21.85
CA THR A 314 31.56 13.77 -20.51
C THR A 314 31.87 15.25 -20.67
N ALA A 315 31.08 16.11 -20.01
CA ALA A 315 31.40 17.54 -19.96
C ALA A 315 32.62 17.78 -19.08
N ALA A 316 33.57 18.60 -19.54
CA ALA A 316 34.81 18.88 -18.80
C ALA A 316 34.61 19.78 -17.57
N ASN A 317 33.52 20.57 -17.55
CA ASN A 317 33.17 21.48 -16.46
C ASN A 317 31.68 21.85 -16.53
N GLU A 318 31.20 22.58 -15.51
CA GLU A 318 29.80 23.00 -15.38
C GLU A 318 29.33 23.93 -16.52
N GLU A 319 30.20 24.80 -17.05
CA GLU A 319 29.85 25.68 -18.18
C GLU A 319 29.62 24.89 -19.47
N ASP A 320 30.49 23.91 -19.75
CA ASP A 320 30.39 23.02 -20.91
C ASP A 320 29.14 22.13 -20.80
N SER A 321 28.87 21.62 -19.59
CA SER A 321 27.66 20.86 -19.25
C SER A 321 26.40 21.69 -19.52
N SER A 322 26.34 22.91 -18.98
CA SER A 322 25.23 23.84 -19.18
C SER A 322 25.00 24.15 -20.67
N TYR A 323 26.08 24.36 -21.43
CA TYR A 323 26.00 24.58 -22.88
C TYR A 323 25.46 23.36 -23.64
N LEU A 324 26.00 22.16 -23.39
CA LEU A 324 25.56 20.93 -24.07
C LEU A 324 24.09 20.63 -23.79
N TYR A 325 23.65 20.82 -22.53
CA TYR A 325 22.24 20.73 -22.14
C TYR A 325 21.38 21.66 -22.99
N ARG A 326 21.74 22.94 -22.97
CA ARG A 326 20.95 24.00 -23.60
C ARG A 326 20.93 23.83 -25.12
N LYS A 327 22.05 23.39 -25.70
CA LYS A 327 22.18 23.05 -27.12
C LYS A 327 21.16 21.98 -27.50
N LYS A 328 21.13 20.80 -26.85
CA LYS A 328 20.12 19.78 -27.18
C LYS A 328 18.70 20.29 -26.97
N LEU A 329 18.45 21.01 -25.88
CA LEU A 329 17.12 21.52 -25.56
C LEU A 329 16.58 22.43 -26.67
N LEU A 330 17.44 23.27 -27.25
CA LEU A 330 17.06 24.15 -28.36
C LEU A 330 17.17 23.44 -29.71
N THR A 331 18.34 22.96 -30.11
CA THR A 331 18.61 22.53 -31.49
C THR A 331 18.05 21.16 -31.85
N VAL A 332 17.78 20.30 -30.86
CA VAL A 332 17.14 19.00 -31.08
C VAL A 332 15.68 19.09 -30.63
N ASN A 333 15.44 19.20 -29.33
CA ASN A 333 14.09 19.21 -28.75
C ASN A 333 13.27 20.43 -29.22
N GLY A 334 13.91 21.60 -29.32
CA GLY A 334 13.27 22.83 -29.76
C GLY A 334 12.96 22.78 -31.25
N MET A 335 13.88 22.33 -32.10
CA MET A 335 13.61 22.16 -33.54
C MET A 335 12.52 21.13 -33.81
N HIS A 336 12.49 20.01 -33.09
CA HIS A 336 11.40 19.04 -33.19
C HIS A 336 10.05 19.66 -32.79
N THR A 337 10.07 20.53 -31.76
CA THR A 337 8.90 21.30 -31.32
C THR A 337 8.46 22.31 -32.38
N VAL A 338 9.39 22.99 -33.04
CA VAL A 338 9.13 23.92 -34.16
C VAL A 338 8.45 23.18 -35.31
N ILE A 339 8.98 22.04 -35.74
CA ILE A 339 8.39 21.21 -36.81
C ILE A 339 6.97 20.77 -36.42
N ALA A 340 6.77 20.32 -35.18
CA ALA A 340 5.46 19.89 -34.70
C ALA A 340 4.44 21.04 -34.66
N PHE A 341 4.81 22.22 -34.18
CA PHE A 341 3.92 23.40 -34.22
C PHE A 341 3.66 23.86 -35.65
N ARG A 342 4.68 23.89 -36.52
CA ARG A 342 4.50 24.28 -37.93
C ARG A 342 3.54 23.32 -38.64
N THR A 343 3.63 22.02 -38.36
CA THR A 343 2.69 20.98 -38.84
C THR A 343 1.25 21.26 -38.37
N LEU A 344 1.04 21.55 -37.07
CA LEU A 344 -0.28 21.86 -36.53
C LEU A 344 -0.87 23.14 -37.12
N CYS A 345 -0.06 24.19 -37.24
CA CYS A 345 -0.49 25.48 -37.75
C CYS A 345 -0.80 25.40 -39.25
N ASP A 346 -0.03 24.64 -40.04
CA ASP A 346 -0.31 24.36 -41.45
C ASP A 346 -1.65 23.63 -41.63
N TYR A 347 -1.88 22.58 -40.85
CA TYR A 347 -3.15 21.87 -40.86
C TYR A 347 -4.34 22.76 -40.51
N ALA A 348 -4.21 23.59 -39.48
CA ALA A 348 -5.25 24.52 -39.08
C ALA A 348 -5.54 25.58 -40.16
N ALA A 349 -4.50 26.06 -40.84
CA ALA A 349 -4.66 27.03 -41.93
C ALA A 349 -5.43 26.44 -43.13
N GLY A 350 -5.29 25.14 -43.39
CA GLY A 350 -6.05 24.42 -44.43
C GLY A 350 -7.53 24.19 -44.08
N GLN A 351 -7.96 24.46 -42.84
CA GLN A 351 -9.28 24.12 -42.33
C GLN A 351 -10.15 25.38 -42.12
N LYS A 352 -11.38 25.36 -42.62
CA LYS A 352 -12.31 26.48 -42.45
C LYS A 352 -12.85 26.51 -41.01
N SER A 353 -12.65 27.61 -40.30
CA SER A 353 -13.10 27.80 -38.90
C SER A 353 -12.54 26.76 -37.93
N TYR A 354 -11.25 26.43 -38.07
CA TYR A 354 -10.59 25.46 -37.20
C TYR A 354 -10.53 25.96 -35.75
N VAL A 355 -10.89 25.08 -34.81
CA VAL A 355 -10.73 25.30 -33.37
C VAL A 355 -9.79 24.23 -32.84
N PRO A 356 -8.65 24.59 -32.22
CA PRO A 356 -7.74 23.62 -31.64
C PRO A 356 -8.45 22.70 -30.63
N PRO A 357 -8.29 21.37 -30.74
CA PRO A 357 -8.84 20.43 -29.77
C PRO A 357 -8.08 20.47 -28.43
N GLU A 358 -8.72 20.01 -27.36
CA GLU A 358 -8.08 19.90 -26.03
C GLU A 358 -6.92 18.91 -26.01
N LYS A 359 -7.04 17.81 -26.75
CA LYS A 359 -5.95 16.85 -26.94
C LYS A 359 -5.21 17.16 -28.22
N CYS A 360 -3.87 17.17 -28.16
CA CYS A 360 -3.04 17.33 -29.34
C CYS A 360 -3.39 16.25 -30.38
N PRO A 361 -3.79 16.62 -31.61
CA PRO A 361 -4.10 15.65 -32.64
C PRO A 361 -2.83 14.89 -33.01
N SER A 362 -2.95 13.61 -33.37
CA SER A 362 -1.82 12.81 -33.83
C SER A 362 -1.72 12.88 -35.35
N MET A 363 -0.85 13.76 -35.83
CA MET A 363 -0.61 13.97 -37.25
C MET A 363 0.84 13.66 -37.59
N PRO A 364 1.13 13.04 -38.74
CA PRO A 364 2.49 12.90 -39.23
C PRO A 364 3.18 14.27 -39.30
N LEU A 365 4.41 14.35 -38.81
CA LEU A 365 5.21 15.57 -38.95
C LEU A 365 5.54 15.83 -40.41
N LEU A 366 5.82 17.10 -40.73
CA LEU A 366 6.37 17.48 -42.03
C LEU A 366 7.62 16.65 -42.35
N SER A 367 7.63 16.07 -43.54
CA SER A 367 8.69 15.21 -44.10
C SER A 367 9.30 15.85 -45.35
N GLU A 368 10.41 15.29 -45.86
CA GLU A 368 11.02 15.68 -47.15
C GLU A 368 9.97 15.83 -48.27
N GLU A 369 9.01 14.91 -48.33
CA GLU A 369 7.99 14.85 -49.38
C GLU A 369 6.84 15.87 -49.21
N THR A 370 6.56 16.28 -47.97
CA THR A 370 5.37 17.08 -47.63
C THR A 370 5.68 18.54 -47.33
N ILE A 371 6.94 18.86 -47.01
CA ILE A 371 7.36 20.20 -46.65
C ILE A 371 7.54 21.11 -47.87
N THR A 372 6.98 22.32 -47.81
CA THR A 372 7.16 23.36 -48.84
C THR A 372 8.48 24.10 -48.66
N GLN A 373 8.97 24.79 -49.71
CA GLN A 373 10.20 25.57 -49.59
C GLN A 373 10.07 26.69 -48.55
N THR A 374 8.93 27.37 -48.49
CA THR A 374 8.67 28.41 -47.48
C THR A 374 8.76 27.85 -46.06
N GLN A 375 8.16 26.68 -45.80
CA GLN A 375 8.26 26.03 -44.49
C GLN A 375 9.70 25.59 -44.17
N ARG A 376 10.47 25.12 -45.17
CA ARG A 376 11.89 24.82 -45.00
C ARG A 376 12.68 26.06 -44.58
N ASP A 377 12.44 27.19 -45.24
CA ASP A 377 13.12 28.45 -44.94
C ASP A 377 12.73 28.97 -43.54
N GLU A 378 11.45 28.84 -43.15
CA GLU A 378 10.98 29.16 -41.78
C GLU A 378 11.66 28.29 -40.73
N ILE A 379 11.68 26.97 -40.92
CA ILE A 379 12.32 26.01 -39.99
C ILE A 379 13.83 26.27 -39.91
N TRP A 380 14.48 26.57 -41.03
CA TRP A 380 15.90 26.96 -41.06
C TRP A 380 16.16 28.23 -40.24
N ALA A 381 15.34 29.28 -40.43
CA ALA A 381 15.44 30.52 -39.66
C ALA A 381 15.29 30.29 -38.15
N TRP A 382 14.41 29.37 -37.73
CA TRP A 382 14.27 28.97 -36.32
C TRP A 382 15.54 28.29 -35.78
N GLY A 383 16.17 27.41 -36.55
CA GLY A 383 17.42 26.78 -36.14
C GLY A 383 18.57 27.79 -35.97
N VAL A 384 18.67 28.74 -36.89
CA VAL A 384 19.64 29.86 -36.81
C VAL A 384 19.35 30.74 -35.58
N ALA A 385 18.08 31.04 -35.30
CA ALA A 385 17.69 31.83 -34.14
C ALA A 385 18.09 31.15 -32.82
N GLN A 386 17.92 29.84 -32.72
CA GLN A 386 18.32 29.07 -31.55
C GLN A 386 19.84 29.07 -31.34
N MET A 387 20.64 29.04 -32.41
CA MET A 387 22.09 29.20 -32.31
C MET A 387 22.50 30.59 -31.82
N LEU A 388 21.82 31.64 -32.29
CA LEU A 388 22.03 32.99 -31.80
C LEU A 388 21.73 33.09 -30.29
N VAL A 389 20.66 32.44 -29.83
CA VAL A 389 20.35 32.34 -28.40
C VAL A 389 21.45 31.59 -27.63
N LEU A 390 21.98 30.48 -28.16
CA LEU A 390 23.10 29.77 -27.52
C LEU A 390 24.36 30.65 -27.40
N MET A 391 24.70 31.40 -28.47
CA MET A 391 25.82 32.34 -28.45
C MET A 391 25.62 33.45 -27.42
N TRP A 392 24.38 33.92 -27.27
CA TRP A 392 24.01 34.93 -26.28
C TRP A 392 24.09 34.41 -24.84
N GLU A 393 23.61 33.19 -24.58
CA GLU A 393 23.55 32.61 -23.24
C GLU A 393 24.91 32.10 -22.72
N HIS A 394 25.75 31.54 -23.60
CA HIS A 394 26.98 30.84 -23.19
C HIS A 394 28.28 31.50 -23.66
N GLY A 395 28.21 32.40 -24.65
CA GLY A 395 29.38 33.06 -25.21
C GLY A 395 30.28 32.17 -26.07
N LEU A 396 31.12 32.79 -26.88
CA LEU A 396 32.01 32.10 -27.81
C LEU A 396 33.06 31.19 -27.13
N PRO A 397 33.75 31.60 -26.05
CA PRO A 397 34.85 30.79 -25.49
C PRO A 397 34.41 29.37 -25.11
N THR A 398 33.26 29.23 -24.45
CA THR A 398 32.70 27.94 -24.05
C THR A 398 32.31 27.10 -25.27
N MET A 399 31.61 27.71 -26.23
CA MET A 399 31.19 27.01 -27.45
C MET A 399 32.40 26.55 -28.29
N MET A 400 33.38 27.43 -28.51
CA MET A 400 34.61 27.12 -29.26
C MET A 400 35.39 25.98 -28.60
N ARG A 401 35.52 25.99 -27.27
CA ARG A 401 36.16 24.91 -26.50
C ARG A 401 35.45 23.58 -26.68
N VAL A 402 34.12 23.54 -26.51
CA VAL A 402 33.32 22.30 -26.63
C VAL A 402 33.39 21.71 -28.04
N HIS A 403 33.43 22.55 -29.08
CA HIS A 403 33.51 22.11 -30.48
C HIS A 403 34.94 22.01 -31.02
N GLN A 404 35.95 22.23 -30.18
CA GLN A 404 37.37 22.20 -30.54
C GLN A 404 37.70 23.10 -31.75
N GLN A 405 37.19 24.34 -31.72
CA GLN A 405 37.39 25.34 -32.78
C GLN A 405 38.25 26.50 -32.29
N ASP A 406 39.19 26.93 -33.12
CA ASP A 406 40.09 28.05 -32.81
C ASP A 406 39.57 29.41 -33.34
N THR A 407 38.58 29.40 -34.24
CA THR A 407 38.00 30.61 -34.83
C THR A 407 36.48 30.66 -34.73
N ALA A 408 35.91 31.88 -34.74
CA ALA A 408 34.47 32.09 -34.73
C ALA A 408 33.82 31.55 -36.01
N GLU A 409 34.48 31.72 -37.16
CA GLU A 409 34.06 31.18 -38.46
C GLU A 409 34.01 29.65 -38.43
N GLY A 410 35.03 29.00 -37.86
CA GLY A 410 35.06 27.54 -37.71
C GLY A 410 33.90 27.03 -36.86
N LEU A 411 33.63 27.69 -35.73
CA LEU A 411 32.47 27.38 -34.89
C LEU A 411 31.15 27.54 -35.66
N VAL A 412 30.96 28.65 -36.38
CA VAL A 412 29.74 28.89 -37.19
C VAL A 412 29.52 27.77 -38.20
N MET A 413 30.55 27.36 -38.94
CA MET A 413 30.45 26.29 -39.93
C MET A 413 30.08 24.94 -39.30
N VAL A 414 30.67 24.61 -38.14
CA VAL A 414 30.33 23.39 -37.39
C VAL A 414 28.88 23.42 -36.91
N LEU A 415 28.41 24.54 -36.36
CA LEU A 415 27.04 24.67 -35.88
C LEU A 415 26.03 24.55 -37.03
N LEU A 416 26.24 25.26 -38.13
CA LEU A 416 25.37 25.19 -39.31
C LEU A 416 25.36 23.79 -39.94
N GLY A 417 26.52 23.12 -39.98
CA GLY A 417 26.62 21.73 -40.40
C GLY A 417 25.79 20.80 -39.52
N GLN A 418 25.92 20.93 -38.19
CA GLN A 418 25.14 20.14 -37.23
C GLN A 418 23.63 20.40 -37.34
N LEU A 419 23.20 21.64 -37.59
CA LEU A 419 21.78 21.94 -37.81
C LEU A 419 21.25 21.30 -39.08
N ARG A 420 22.00 21.33 -40.19
CA ARG A 420 21.62 20.62 -41.42
C ARG A 420 21.42 19.13 -41.13
N THR A 421 22.42 18.50 -40.52
CA THR A 421 22.33 17.08 -40.13
C THR A 421 21.14 16.80 -39.21
N THR A 422 20.83 17.71 -38.28
CA THR A 422 19.70 17.55 -37.36
C THR A 422 18.36 17.67 -38.08
N LEU A 423 18.23 18.59 -39.05
CA LEU A 423 17.03 18.72 -39.86
C LEU A 423 16.85 17.53 -40.80
N ASP A 424 17.92 17.07 -41.45
CA ASP A 424 17.91 15.86 -42.29
C ASP A 424 17.44 14.65 -41.48
N ARG A 425 17.92 14.49 -40.23
CA ARG A 425 17.45 13.46 -39.29
C ARG A 425 15.94 13.54 -39.07
N PHE A 426 15.41 14.73 -38.76
CA PHE A 426 13.98 14.88 -38.50
C PHE A 426 13.10 14.62 -39.72
N PHE A 427 13.55 14.96 -40.93
CA PHE A 427 12.79 14.71 -42.15
C PHE A 427 12.91 13.27 -42.67
N SER A 428 13.89 12.50 -42.21
CA SER A 428 14.12 11.11 -42.61
C SER A 428 13.26 10.07 -41.90
N ILE A 429 12.54 10.45 -40.83
CA ILE A 429 11.79 9.51 -39.97
C ILE A 429 10.36 9.98 -39.78
N GLU A 430 9.43 9.02 -39.80
CA GLU A 430 8.05 9.28 -39.46
C GLU A 430 7.88 9.48 -37.94
N ASP A 431 7.28 10.61 -37.59
CA ASP A 431 6.86 10.90 -36.22
C ASP A 431 5.53 11.67 -36.23
N SER A 432 4.97 11.96 -35.06
CA SER A 432 3.70 12.64 -34.90
C SER A 432 3.71 13.81 -33.92
N THR A 433 2.86 14.79 -34.20
CA THR A 433 2.58 15.93 -33.33
C THR A 433 2.19 15.52 -31.91
N SER A 434 1.40 14.45 -31.76
CA SER A 434 0.96 13.96 -30.44
C SER A 434 2.10 13.36 -29.61
N ARG A 435 3.10 12.72 -30.25
CA ARG A 435 4.28 12.21 -29.54
C ARG A 435 5.18 13.35 -29.05
N VAL A 436 5.44 14.34 -29.93
CA VAL A 436 6.35 15.46 -29.63
C VAL A 436 5.74 16.43 -28.61
N LEU A 437 4.47 16.78 -28.80
CA LEU A 437 3.78 17.80 -28.00
C LEU A 437 2.90 17.19 -26.88
N GLY A 438 2.69 15.87 -26.85
CA GLY A 438 1.78 15.19 -25.92
C GLY A 438 2.14 15.32 -24.45
N GLY A 439 3.40 15.67 -24.13
CA GLY A 439 3.79 16.04 -22.76
C GLY A 439 3.14 17.34 -22.24
N GLY A 440 2.47 18.09 -23.11
CA GLY A 440 1.77 19.34 -22.82
C GLY A 440 2.07 20.38 -23.88
N VAL A 441 1.10 20.66 -24.74
CA VAL A 441 1.28 21.63 -25.84
C VAL A 441 1.65 23.01 -25.29
N SER A 442 0.98 23.43 -24.22
CA SER A 442 1.27 24.68 -23.51
C SER A 442 2.69 24.71 -22.94
N LEU A 443 3.14 23.62 -22.31
CA LEU A 443 4.49 23.52 -21.73
C LEU A 443 5.59 23.57 -22.81
N ARG A 444 5.36 22.98 -23.98
CA ARG A 444 6.31 23.03 -25.10
C ARG A 444 6.35 24.42 -25.73
N TYR A 445 5.19 25.06 -25.88
CA TYR A 445 5.09 26.44 -26.33
C TYR A 445 5.82 27.40 -25.39
N GLU A 446 5.50 27.37 -24.09
CA GLU A 446 6.05 28.29 -23.08
C GLU A 446 7.53 27.98 -22.75
N GLY A 447 7.95 26.72 -22.84
CA GLY A 447 9.30 26.30 -22.47
C GLY A 447 10.32 26.24 -23.61
N ARG A 448 9.89 26.16 -24.87
CA ARG A 448 10.79 25.92 -26.02
C ARG A 448 10.61 26.91 -27.17
N LEU A 449 9.36 27.29 -27.47
CA LEU A 449 9.05 28.17 -28.61
C LEU A 449 9.14 29.64 -28.22
N LEU A 450 8.35 30.05 -27.23
CA LEU A 450 8.22 31.43 -26.77
C LEU A 450 9.55 32.04 -26.25
N PRO A 451 10.37 31.34 -25.44
CA PRO A 451 11.60 31.91 -24.91
C PRO A 451 12.62 32.30 -25.98
N THR A 452 12.69 31.53 -27.07
CA THR A 452 13.56 31.83 -28.21
C THR A 452 13.13 33.15 -28.88
N TYR A 453 11.84 33.28 -29.17
CA TYR A 453 11.28 34.50 -29.75
C TYR A 453 11.44 35.72 -28.83
N ASP A 454 11.16 35.59 -27.54
CA ASP A 454 11.29 36.69 -26.56
C ASP A 454 12.74 37.18 -26.46
N THR A 455 13.69 36.24 -26.45
CA THR A 455 15.13 36.56 -26.39
C THR A 455 15.58 37.32 -27.65
N ILE A 456 15.27 36.78 -28.84
CA ILE A 456 15.61 37.41 -30.13
C ILE A 456 14.92 38.78 -30.29
N SER A 457 13.70 38.92 -29.77
CA SER A 457 12.91 40.14 -29.90
C SER A 457 13.30 41.23 -28.91
N SER A 458 14.09 40.91 -27.89
CA SER A 458 14.54 41.82 -26.86
C SER A 458 15.40 42.96 -27.41
N SER A 459 15.20 44.17 -26.89
CA SER A 459 15.93 45.37 -27.33
C SER A 459 17.44 45.31 -27.04
N ILE A 460 17.86 44.49 -26.07
CA ILE A 460 19.27 44.35 -25.70
C ILE A 460 20.01 43.28 -26.51
N PHE A 461 19.30 42.45 -27.28
CA PHE A 461 19.90 41.28 -27.94
C PHE A 461 21.00 41.65 -28.96
N GLN A 462 20.78 42.74 -29.71
CA GLN A 462 21.74 43.27 -30.69
C GLN A 462 22.62 44.40 -30.13
N ALA A 463 22.50 44.76 -28.85
CA ALA A 463 23.10 45.99 -28.31
C ALA A 463 24.64 46.04 -28.41
N ASN A 464 25.31 44.88 -28.48
CA ASN A 464 26.76 44.75 -28.53
C ASN A 464 27.27 44.10 -29.83
N TRP A 465 26.46 44.04 -30.89
CA TRP A 465 26.89 43.48 -32.16
C TRP A 465 27.81 44.49 -32.87
N THR A 466 29.02 44.06 -33.20
CA THR A 466 29.97 44.84 -34.01
C THR A 466 29.97 44.31 -35.43
N GLY A 467 30.24 45.17 -36.42
CA GLY A 467 30.49 44.72 -37.79
C GLY A 467 31.59 43.67 -37.82
N CYS A 468 31.27 42.43 -38.19
CA CYS A 468 32.09 41.20 -38.13
C CYS A 468 32.07 40.40 -36.81
N CYS A 469 31.04 40.54 -35.95
CA CYS A 469 30.85 39.60 -34.85
C CYS A 469 30.35 38.23 -35.34
N ALA A 470 30.55 37.18 -34.53
CA ALA A 470 30.19 35.81 -34.90
C ALA A 470 28.69 35.62 -35.21
N GLN A 471 27.84 36.43 -34.60
CA GLN A 471 26.40 36.46 -34.84
C GLN A 471 26.07 36.94 -36.25
N GLU A 472 26.78 37.96 -36.76
CA GLU A 472 26.64 38.43 -38.14
C GLU A 472 27.18 37.41 -39.14
N ILE A 473 28.33 36.78 -38.83
CA ILE A 473 28.91 35.71 -39.64
C ILE A 473 27.90 34.55 -39.75
N LEU A 474 27.28 34.16 -38.63
CA LEU A 474 26.25 33.12 -38.61
C LEU A 474 25.07 33.45 -39.53
N LEU A 475 24.54 34.68 -39.46
CA LEU A 475 23.43 35.11 -40.32
C LEU A 475 23.82 35.13 -41.79
N GLN A 476 25.02 35.61 -42.10
CA GLN A 476 25.55 35.68 -43.46
C GLN A 476 25.73 34.29 -44.07
N GLU A 477 26.43 33.39 -43.36
CA GLU A 477 26.68 32.01 -43.82
C GLU A 477 25.39 31.17 -43.86
N ALA A 478 24.41 31.48 -43.00
CA ALA A 478 23.09 30.86 -43.05
C ALA A 478 22.20 31.39 -44.19
N GLY A 479 22.54 32.54 -44.79
CA GLY A 479 21.73 33.20 -45.81
C GLY A 479 20.43 33.79 -45.28
N VAL A 480 20.38 34.22 -44.01
CA VAL A 480 19.17 34.70 -43.34
C VAL A 480 19.33 36.15 -42.88
N GLU A 481 18.40 37.03 -43.27
CA GLU A 481 18.33 38.39 -42.73
C GLU A 481 17.68 38.40 -41.35
N PHE A 482 18.24 39.16 -40.40
CA PHE A 482 17.72 39.22 -39.03
C PHE A 482 16.25 39.69 -38.96
N SER A 483 15.84 40.63 -39.82
CA SER A 483 14.47 41.13 -39.86
C SER A 483 13.47 40.04 -40.29
N THR A 484 13.83 39.25 -41.31
CA THR A 484 13.06 38.11 -41.81
C THR A 484 12.99 36.98 -40.78
N LEU A 485 14.12 36.68 -40.12
CA LEU A 485 14.16 35.71 -39.02
C LEU A 485 13.18 36.09 -37.91
N LYS A 486 13.25 37.34 -37.43
CA LYS A 486 12.34 37.82 -36.38
C LYS A 486 10.87 37.74 -36.80
N ALA A 487 10.55 38.07 -38.05
CA ALA A 487 9.18 37.95 -38.58
C ALA A 487 8.71 36.49 -38.64
N SER A 488 9.56 35.56 -39.07
CA SER A 488 9.25 34.12 -39.10
C SER A 488 8.96 33.57 -37.69
N LEU A 489 9.76 33.95 -36.70
CA LEU A 489 9.56 33.55 -35.31
C LEU A 489 8.21 34.08 -34.76
N GLN A 490 7.91 35.36 -35.01
CA GLN A 490 6.63 35.96 -34.61
C GLN A 490 5.44 35.18 -35.14
N THR A 491 5.44 34.89 -36.45
CA THR A 491 4.33 34.22 -37.13
C THR A 491 4.03 32.87 -36.49
N LEU A 492 5.04 32.02 -36.30
CA LEU A 492 4.81 30.70 -35.72
C LEU A 492 4.37 30.77 -34.25
N VAL A 493 4.93 31.70 -33.46
CA VAL A 493 4.50 31.92 -32.05
C VAL A 493 3.03 32.35 -31.99
N ASP A 494 2.60 33.25 -32.86
CA ASP A 494 1.21 33.72 -32.87
C ASP A 494 0.24 32.63 -33.34
N GLU A 495 0.62 31.86 -34.36
CA GLU A 495 -0.19 30.76 -34.89
C GLU A 495 -0.27 29.56 -33.93
N ALA A 496 0.78 29.31 -33.13
CA ALA A 496 0.81 28.23 -32.15
C ALA A 496 0.05 28.56 -30.85
N ARG A 497 -0.10 29.86 -30.53
CA ARG A 497 -0.71 30.35 -29.28
C ARG A 497 -2.11 29.78 -28.99
N PRO A 498 -3.04 29.64 -29.97
CA PRO A 498 -4.36 29.05 -29.71
C PRO A 498 -4.30 27.60 -29.22
N PHE A 499 -3.38 26.79 -29.76
CA PHE A 499 -3.20 25.39 -29.32
C PHE A 499 -2.70 25.32 -27.87
N ALA A 500 -1.72 26.17 -27.53
CA ALA A 500 -1.20 26.27 -26.17
C ALA A 500 -2.28 26.75 -25.17
N ALA A 501 -3.13 27.71 -25.55
CA ALA A 501 -4.18 28.24 -24.68
C ALA A 501 -5.24 27.19 -24.32
N VAL A 502 -5.66 26.36 -25.30
CA VAL A 502 -6.65 25.29 -25.07
C VAL A 502 -6.07 24.21 -24.15
N ASP A 503 -4.86 23.72 -24.43
CA ASP A 503 -4.17 22.73 -23.57
C ASP A 503 -3.97 23.25 -22.15
N LYS A 504 -3.54 24.52 -21.99
CA LYS A 504 -3.36 25.14 -20.66
C LYS A 504 -4.65 25.16 -19.85
N ARG A 505 -5.78 25.48 -20.49
CA ARG A 505 -7.09 25.46 -19.84
C ARG A 505 -7.51 24.04 -19.45
N ALA A 506 -7.34 23.07 -20.35
CA ALA A 506 -7.68 21.67 -20.09
C ALA A 506 -6.88 21.11 -18.91
N ARG A 507 -5.56 21.37 -18.86
CA ARG A 507 -4.69 20.95 -17.75
C ARG A 507 -5.06 21.61 -16.42
N ALA A 508 -5.44 22.89 -16.42
CA ALA A 508 -5.89 23.57 -15.21
C ALA A 508 -7.19 22.98 -14.64
N VAL A 509 -8.15 22.62 -15.52
CA VAL A 509 -9.39 21.93 -15.13
C VAL A 509 -9.09 20.55 -14.56
N GLN A 510 -8.21 19.78 -15.19
CA GLN A 510 -7.81 18.46 -14.71
C GLN A 510 -7.14 18.53 -13.33
N ALA A 511 -6.18 19.46 -13.14
CA ALA A 511 -5.50 19.63 -11.86
C ALA A 511 -6.46 20.00 -10.73
N LEU A 512 -7.48 20.83 -11.01
CA LEU A 512 -8.51 21.16 -10.03
C LEU A 512 -9.36 19.93 -9.66
N ALA A 513 -9.75 19.11 -10.64
CA ALA A 513 -10.53 17.90 -10.41
C ALA A 513 -9.75 16.86 -9.58
N GLU A 514 -8.46 16.69 -9.85
CA GLU A 514 -7.57 15.80 -9.09
C GLU A 514 -7.42 16.28 -7.64
N ALA A 515 -7.19 17.58 -7.42
CA ALA A 515 -7.09 18.16 -6.08
C ALA A 515 -8.38 17.99 -5.26
N MET A 516 -9.55 18.18 -5.88
CA MET A 516 -10.84 17.96 -5.21
C MET A 516 -11.05 16.49 -4.80
N LYS A 517 -10.62 15.55 -5.64
CA LYS A 517 -10.71 14.11 -5.35
C LYS A 517 -9.81 13.71 -4.18
N GLU A 518 -8.59 14.23 -4.13
CA GLU A 518 -7.67 14.03 -3.01
C GLU A 518 -8.23 14.60 -1.71
N GLU A 519 -8.81 15.80 -1.75
CA GLU A 519 -9.45 16.41 -0.58
C GLU A 519 -10.63 15.59 -0.08
N GLN A 520 -11.51 15.12 -0.96
CA GLN A 520 -12.64 14.25 -0.60
C GLN A 520 -12.17 12.94 0.03
N ALA A 521 -11.14 12.30 -0.54
CA ALA A 521 -10.56 11.08 0.03
C ALA A 521 -9.98 11.34 1.43
N ALA A 522 -9.26 12.46 1.61
CA ALA A 522 -8.71 12.85 2.92
C ALA A 522 -9.80 13.12 3.96
N VAL A 523 -10.91 13.75 3.58
CA VAL A 523 -12.06 13.99 4.46
C VAL A 523 -12.69 12.66 4.89
N GLN A 524 -12.92 11.74 3.94
CA GLN A 524 -13.49 10.42 4.23
C GLN A 524 -12.62 9.62 5.19
N ILE A 525 -11.31 9.55 4.94
CA ILE A 525 -10.34 8.85 5.82
C ILE A 525 -10.38 9.44 7.23
N ARG A 526 -10.40 10.78 7.34
CA ARG A 526 -10.47 11.44 8.66
C ARG A 526 -11.78 11.11 9.38
N TRP A 527 -12.89 11.06 8.67
CA TRP A 527 -14.20 10.73 9.24
C TRP A 527 -14.26 9.29 9.75
N GLU A 528 -13.74 8.34 8.97
CA GLU A 528 -13.61 6.93 9.36
C GLU A 528 -12.71 6.76 10.58
N GLN A 529 -11.56 7.44 10.61
CA GLN A 529 -10.65 7.42 11.77
C GLN A 529 -11.32 7.94 13.05
N VAL A 530 -12.07 9.04 12.95
CA VAL A 530 -12.83 9.59 14.10
C VAL A 530 -13.88 8.59 14.58
N ARG A 531 -14.62 7.97 13.64
CA ARG A 531 -15.67 7.00 13.98
C ARG A 531 -15.08 5.74 14.64
N THR A 532 -13.99 5.19 14.12
CA THR A 532 -13.30 4.02 14.71
C THR A 532 -12.72 4.35 16.09
N ALA A 533 -12.13 5.54 16.27
CA ALA A 533 -11.64 5.98 17.57
C ALA A 533 -12.78 6.06 18.60
N ALA A 534 -13.91 6.66 18.23
CA ALA A 534 -15.10 6.76 19.08
C ALA A 534 -15.74 5.39 19.37
N ALA A 535 -15.74 4.47 18.41
CA ALA A 535 -16.19 3.10 18.62
C ALA A 535 -15.36 2.38 19.71
N GLY A 536 -14.06 2.67 19.77
CA GLY A 536 -13.16 2.17 20.82
C GLY A 536 -13.47 2.66 22.24
N GLU A 537 -14.31 3.69 22.39
CA GLU A 537 -14.81 4.20 23.67
C GLU A 537 -16.18 3.61 24.07
N VAL A 538 -16.70 2.66 23.29
CA VAL A 538 -17.95 1.95 23.54
C VAL A 538 -17.67 0.46 23.75
N ALA A 539 -18.26 -0.12 24.80
CA ALA A 539 -18.15 -1.53 25.11
C ALA A 539 -19.50 -2.25 25.00
N VAL A 540 -19.52 -3.41 24.33
CA VAL A 540 -20.69 -4.30 24.25
C VAL A 540 -20.47 -5.47 25.19
N ILE A 541 -21.27 -5.55 26.25
CA ILE A 541 -21.14 -6.56 27.30
C ILE A 541 -22.27 -7.57 27.13
N PHE A 542 -21.89 -8.78 26.76
CA PHE A 542 -22.82 -9.87 26.48
C PHE A 542 -23.01 -10.76 27.70
N ASP A 543 -24.23 -11.21 27.95
CA ASP A 543 -24.41 -12.50 28.59
C ASP A 543 -23.91 -13.63 27.68
N PHE A 544 -23.51 -14.76 28.27
CA PHE A 544 -23.06 -15.91 27.50
C PHE A 544 -24.18 -16.94 27.25
N ASP A 545 -24.86 -17.39 28.30
CA ASP A 545 -25.73 -18.56 28.27
C ASP A 545 -27.12 -18.17 27.74
N GLY A 546 -27.47 -18.60 26.52
CA GLY A 546 -28.72 -18.20 25.89
C GLY A 546 -28.61 -16.91 25.06
N THR A 547 -27.54 -16.12 25.25
CA THR A 547 -27.26 -14.93 24.43
C THR A 547 -26.20 -15.19 23.35
N LEU A 548 -24.94 -15.44 23.72
CA LEU A 548 -23.87 -15.75 22.76
C LEU A 548 -23.85 -17.23 22.37
N GLY A 549 -23.97 -18.10 23.36
CA GLY A 549 -23.90 -19.55 23.20
C GLY A 549 -25.28 -20.19 23.36
N ASP A 550 -25.57 -21.16 22.49
CA ASP A 550 -26.71 -22.06 22.62
C ASP A 550 -26.39 -23.15 23.67
N THR A 551 -26.41 -22.77 24.94
CA THR A 551 -26.02 -23.65 26.05
C THR A 551 -27.21 -24.26 26.80
N GLU A 552 -28.35 -23.57 26.81
CA GLU A 552 -29.49 -24.01 27.61
C GLU A 552 -30.26 -25.18 26.99
N SER A 553 -30.32 -25.29 25.66
CA SER A 553 -30.93 -26.46 25.02
C SER A 553 -30.17 -27.76 25.35
N PRO A 554 -28.84 -27.85 25.15
CA PRO A 554 -28.07 -29.02 25.59
C PRO A 554 -28.20 -29.33 27.09
N ALA A 555 -28.18 -28.30 27.95
CA ALA A 555 -28.32 -28.49 29.41
C ALA A 555 -29.69 -29.07 29.79
N MET A 556 -30.75 -28.62 29.12
CA MET A 556 -32.11 -29.12 29.31
C MET A 556 -32.30 -30.54 28.77
N GLU A 557 -31.63 -30.90 27.69
CA GLU A 557 -31.60 -32.28 27.19
C GLU A 557 -30.91 -33.23 28.18
N VAL A 558 -29.76 -32.84 28.73
CA VAL A 558 -29.10 -33.62 29.80
C VAL A 558 -30.06 -33.81 30.98
N ALA A 559 -30.71 -32.73 31.45
CA ALA A 559 -31.68 -32.80 32.53
C ALA A 559 -32.83 -33.78 32.26
N PHE A 560 -33.37 -33.79 31.03
CA PHE A 560 -34.43 -34.73 30.64
C PHE A 560 -33.94 -36.18 30.73
N TRP A 561 -32.79 -36.49 30.11
CA TRP A 561 -32.28 -37.87 30.06
C TRP A 561 -31.77 -38.38 31.41
N GLU A 562 -31.36 -37.48 32.33
CA GLU A 562 -31.09 -37.82 33.73
C GLU A 562 -32.35 -38.21 34.50
N LEU A 563 -33.49 -37.58 34.20
CA LEU A 563 -34.76 -37.82 34.91
C LEU A 563 -35.62 -38.90 34.27
N ALA A 564 -35.45 -39.18 32.98
CA ALA A 564 -36.26 -40.12 32.21
C ALA A 564 -36.39 -41.52 32.84
N PRO A 565 -35.33 -42.15 33.40
CA PRO A 565 -35.45 -43.44 34.12
C PRO A 565 -36.38 -43.41 35.33
N TYR A 566 -36.72 -42.22 35.81
CA TYR A 566 -37.46 -42.00 37.04
C TYR A 566 -38.86 -41.42 36.83
N PHE A 567 -39.31 -41.17 35.59
CA PHE A 567 -40.67 -40.72 35.35
C PHE A 567 -41.68 -41.81 35.75
N PRO A 568 -42.77 -41.46 36.45
CA PRO A 568 -43.77 -42.44 36.85
C PRO A 568 -44.51 -43.01 35.63
N ASN A 569 -44.65 -44.34 35.56
CA ASN A 569 -45.40 -45.07 34.53
C ASN A 569 -44.94 -44.86 33.08
N VAL A 570 -43.69 -44.43 32.85
CA VAL A 570 -43.14 -44.27 31.50
C VAL A 570 -42.75 -45.63 30.90
N VAL A 571 -43.06 -45.85 29.62
CA VAL A 571 -42.55 -47.00 28.84
C VAL A 571 -41.57 -46.54 27.75
N PRO A 572 -40.71 -47.42 27.20
CA PRO A 572 -39.70 -47.02 26.20
C PRO A 572 -40.26 -46.28 24.99
N ALA A 573 -41.49 -46.60 24.57
CA ALA A 573 -42.16 -45.94 23.44
C ALA A 573 -42.57 -44.48 23.73
N ASP A 574 -42.68 -44.08 24.99
CA ASP A 574 -43.05 -42.71 25.39
C ASP A 574 -41.88 -41.73 25.30
N LEU A 575 -40.64 -42.22 25.43
CA LEU A 575 -39.40 -41.44 25.42
C LEU A 575 -38.99 -41.01 24.01
N THR A 576 -39.89 -40.32 23.34
CA THR A 576 -39.67 -39.79 21.99
C THR A 576 -38.94 -38.44 22.03
N PRO A 577 -38.25 -38.05 20.94
CA PRO A 577 -37.71 -36.69 20.80
C PRO A 577 -38.76 -35.59 20.97
N GLN A 578 -40.03 -35.87 20.65
CA GLN A 578 -41.13 -34.92 20.85
C GLN A 578 -41.42 -34.71 22.34
N TYR A 579 -41.46 -35.79 23.12
CA TYR A 579 -41.69 -35.71 24.56
C TYR A 579 -40.54 -34.97 25.26
N MET A 580 -39.30 -35.22 24.85
CA MET A 580 -38.14 -34.44 25.29
C MET A 580 -38.32 -32.94 24.99
N ARG A 581 -38.65 -32.56 23.75
CA ARG A 581 -38.87 -31.15 23.38
C ARG A 581 -39.97 -30.50 24.19
N GLU A 582 -41.06 -31.22 24.48
CA GLU A 582 -42.13 -30.73 25.35
C GLU A 582 -41.65 -30.55 26.79
N PHE A 583 -40.86 -31.48 27.32
CA PHE A 583 -40.25 -31.33 28.64
C PHE A 583 -39.34 -30.09 28.69
N VAL A 584 -38.47 -29.90 27.69
CA VAL A 584 -37.61 -28.73 27.58
C VAL A 584 -38.46 -27.46 27.54
N ARG A 585 -39.51 -27.42 26.71
CA ARG A 585 -40.44 -26.27 26.63
C ARG A 585 -41.10 -25.93 27.96
N HIS A 586 -41.59 -26.92 28.71
CA HIS A 586 -42.28 -26.68 29.99
C HIS A 586 -41.33 -26.31 31.14
N ASN A 587 -40.04 -26.60 30.99
CA ASN A 587 -39.04 -26.41 32.03
C ASN A 587 -37.93 -25.41 31.65
N ALA A 588 -38.03 -24.77 30.49
CA ALA A 588 -37.12 -23.72 30.05
C ALA A 588 -36.97 -22.64 31.15
N GLY A 589 -35.73 -22.27 31.46
CA GLY A 589 -35.38 -21.29 32.50
C GLY A 589 -35.60 -21.74 33.94
N LYS A 590 -35.97 -23.02 34.20
CA LYS A 590 -36.06 -23.57 35.57
C LYS A 590 -34.77 -24.27 35.96
N ALA A 591 -34.38 -24.16 37.22
CA ALA A 591 -33.25 -24.93 37.76
C ALA A 591 -33.59 -26.44 37.82
N PHE A 592 -32.60 -27.30 37.59
CA PHE A 592 -32.75 -28.76 37.65
C PHE A 592 -33.36 -29.25 38.97
N GLU A 593 -33.02 -28.62 40.10
CA GLU A 593 -33.59 -28.94 41.41
C GLU A 593 -35.13 -28.83 41.46
N ILE A 594 -35.71 -27.90 40.71
CA ILE A 594 -37.16 -27.72 40.62
C ILE A 594 -37.77 -28.88 39.83
N MET A 595 -37.12 -29.30 38.75
CA MET A 595 -37.54 -30.44 37.93
C MET A 595 -37.44 -31.74 38.74
N LEU A 596 -36.31 -31.96 39.41
CA LEU A 596 -36.06 -33.10 40.29
C LEU A 596 -37.13 -33.20 41.39
N LYS A 597 -37.42 -32.10 42.09
CA LYS A 597 -38.48 -32.04 43.12
C LYS A 597 -39.85 -32.37 42.56
N LYS A 598 -40.15 -31.92 41.32
CA LYS A 598 -41.41 -32.25 40.65
C LYS A 598 -41.50 -33.75 40.38
N VAL A 599 -40.46 -34.35 39.79
CA VAL A 599 -40.44 -35.80 39.51
C VAL A 599 -40.53 -36.61 40.80
N GLU A 600 -39.82 -36.23 41.87
CA GLU A 600 -39.94 -36.89 43.19
C GLU A 600 -41.37 -36.83 43.73
N LYS A 601 -42.04 -35.69 43.60
CA LYS A 601 -43.44 -35.56 43.98
C LYS A 601 -44.34 -36.46 43.13
N ASP A 602 -44.19 -36.41 41.81
CA ASP A 602 -45.00 -37.20 40.87
C ASP A 602 -44.81 -38.72 41.11
N ARG A 603 -43.61 -39.15 41.51
CA ARG A 603 -43.31 -40.54 41.93
C ARG A 603 -43.98 -40.91 43.24
N ALA A 604 -43.92 -40.03 44.26
CA ALA A 604 -44.55 -40.27 45.55
C ALA A 604 -46.07 -40.40 45.43
N ASP A 605 -46.70 -39.59 44.57
CA ASP A 605 -48.15 -39.60 44.33
C ASP A 605 -48.66 -40.94 43.75
N VAL A 606 -47.80 -41.71 43.07
CA VAL A 606 -48.11 -43.05 42.55
C VAL A 606 -47.50 -44.20 43.37
N GLY A 607 -46.90 -43.90 44.53
CA GLY A 607 -46.33 -44.90 45.44
C GLY A 607 -45.00 -45.50 45.01
N LEU A 608 -44.23 -44.82 44.14
CA LEU A 608 -42.89 -45.23 43.74
C LEU A 608 -41.82 -44.76 44.77
N PRO A 609 -40.72 -45.51 44.96
CA PRO A 609 -39.65 -45.13 45.89
C PRO A 609 -38.90 -43.86 45.43
N PRO A 610 -38.20 -43.15 46.34
CA PRO A 610 -37.39 -41.99 46.00
C PRO A 610 -36.32 -42.28 44.93
N ILE A 611 -35.94 -41.27 44.14
CA ILE A 611 -34.99 -41.43 43.02
C ILE A 611 -33.66 -42.00 43.49
N GLU A 612 -33.10 -41.46 44.58
CA GLU A 612 -31.81 -41.91 45.10
C GLU A 612 -31.85 -43.34 45.66
N GLU A 613 -33.01 -43.81 46.14
CA GLU A 613 -33.16 -45.21 46.57
C GLU A 613 -33.09 -46.16 45.37
N VAL A 614 -33.77 -45.81 44.27
CA VAL A 614 -33.73 -46.59 43.02
C VAL A 614 -32.32 -46.60 42.45
N ARG A 615 -31.67 -45.43 42.38
CA ARG A 615 -30.31 -45.26 41.88
C ARG A 615 -29.30 -46.06 42.70
N ALA A 616 -29.41 -46.07 44.03
CA ALA A 616 -28.51 -46.82 44.91
C ALA A 616 -28.71 -48.35 44.83
N LYS A 617 -29.91 -48.82 44.46
CA LYS A 617 -30.25 -50.24 44.33
C LYS A 617 -30.10 -50.79 42.92
N PHE A 618 -29.72 -49.97 41.93
CA PHE A 618 -29.61 -50.36 40.52
C PHE A 618 -30.91 -50.96 39.98
N SER A 619 -32.04 -50.38 40.38
CA SER A 619 -33.38 -50.93 40.11
C SER A 619 -34.19 -50.10 39.11
N GLU A 620 -33.56 -49.27 38.29
CA GLU A 620 -34.18 -48.62 37.14
C GLU A 620 -34.53 -49.66 36.04
N ASP A 621 -35.52 -49.36 35.21
CA ASP A 621 -35.94 -50.24 34.12
C ASP A 621 -34.86 -50.35 33.03
N PHE A 622 -34.49 -51.59 32.67
CA PHE A 622 -33.42 -51.87 31.72
C PHE A 622 -33.75 -51.39 30.29
N GLU A 623 -34.99 -51.54 29.83
CA GLU A 623 -35.39 -51.08 28.49
C GLU A 623 -35.39 -49.56 28.40
N ILE A 624 -35.79 -48.88 29.49
CA ILE A 624 -35.69 -47.41 29.59
C ILE A 624 -34.24 -46.95 29.56
N ILE A 625 -33.35 -47.60 30.33
CA ILE A 625 -31.90 -47.29 30.31
C ILE A 625 -31.34 -47.42 28.88
N GLN A 626 -31.72 -48.44 28.12
CA GLN A 626 -31.23 -48.61 26.75
C GLN A 626 -31.63 -47.43 25.84
N VAL A 627 -32.87 -46.96 25.92
CA VAL A 627 -33.31 -45.77 25.17
C VAL A 627 -32.54 -44.53 25.63
N VAL A 628 -32.42 -44.32 26.94
CA VAL A 628 -31.69 -43.19 27.53
C VAL A 628 -30.22 -43.19 27.06
N ASN A 629 -29.55 -44.33 27.07
CA ASN A 629 -28.15 -44.47 26.68
C ASN A 629 -27.89 -44.15 25.19
N ILE A 630 -28.85 -44.45 24.30
CA ILE A 630 -28.76 -44.08 22.88
C ILE A 630 -28.69 -42.55 22.75
N HIS A 631 -29.53 -41.83 23.49
CA HIS A 631 -29.57 -40.37 23.45
C HIS A 631 -28.42 -39.71 24.21
N ARG A 632 -28.00 -40.29 25.34
CA ARG A 632 -26.80 -39.85 26.09
C ARG A 632 -25.53 -39.88 25.23
N ALA A 633 -25.38 -40.88 24.36
CA ALA A 633 -24.24 -40.94 23.44
C ALA A 633 -24.20 -39.73 22.48
N GLY A 634 -25.36 -39.24 22.03
CA GLY A 634 -25.47 -38.02 21.22
C GLY A 634 -25.07 -36.74 21.97
N LEU A 635 -25.14 -36.75 23.30
CA LEU A 635 -24.68 -35.69 24.20
C LEU A 635 -23.20 -35.85 24.59
N GLY A 636 -22.48 -36.82 24.03
CA GLY A 636 -21.09 -37.11 24.40
C GLY A 636 -20.94 -37.73 25.79
N LEU A 637 -22.02 -38.26 26.38
CA LEU A 637 -22.03 -38.83 27.73
C LEU A 637 -21.83 -40.34 27.72
N LYS A 638 -21.24 -40.86 28.80
CA LYS A 638 -21.12 -42.30 29.05
C LYS A 638 -22.49 -42.91 29.34
N GLN A 639 -22.60 -44.24 29.22
CA GLN A 639 -23.79 -44.98 29.64
C GLN A 639 -24.14 -44.67 31.10
N LEU A 640 -25.43 -44.48 31.39
CA LEU A 640 -25.98 -44.01 32.67
C LEU A 640 -25.49 -44.86 33.84
N GLU A 641 -25.47 -46.17 33.67
CA GLU A 641 -25.04 -47.15 34.66
C GLU A 641 -23.56 -47.06 35.02
N LEU A 642 -22.72 -46.57 34.11
CA LEU A 642 -21.27 -46.44 34.31
C LEU A 642 -20.88 -45.19 35.09
N THR A 643 -21.78 -44.22 35.27
CA THR A 643 -21.51 -42.93 35.93
C THR A 643 -22.22 -42.78 37.28
N ARG A 644 -22.82 -43.86 37.79
CA ARG A 644 -23.55 -43.88 39.08
C ARG A 644 -22.64 -43.68 40.28
N GLU A 645 -21.50 -44.35 40.33
CA GLU A 645 -20.58 -44.28 41.48
C GLU A 645 -19.72 -43.00 41.46
N ASP A 646 -19.63 -42.32 40.32
CA ASP A 646 -18.82 -41.12 40.12
C ASP A 646 -19.37 -39.88 40.87
N HIS A 647 -20.65 -39.90 41.29
CA HIS A 647 -21.34 -38.73 41.84
C HIS A 647 -22.22 -39.09 43.04
N LYS A 648 -22.23 -38.23 44.06
CA LYS A 648 -22.94 -38.47 45.33
C LYS A 648 -24.46 -38.51 45.16
N ASN A 649 -25.01 -37.71 44.26
CA ASN A 649 -26.43 -37.57 44.00
C ASN A 649 -26.68 -37.16 42.54
N LEU A 650 -27.93 -37.25 42.09
CA LEU A 650 -28.34 -36.97 40.72
C LEU A 650 -28.13 -35.49 40.33
N LEU A 651 -28.22 -34.56 41.29
CA LEU A 651 -27.99 -33.13 41.03
C LEU A 651 -26.53 -32.83 40.69
N GLU A 652 -25.58 -33.41 41.44
CA GLU A 652 -24.14 -33.30 41.12
C GLU A 652 -23.85 -33.94 39.75
N LYS A 653 -24.40 -35.13 39.51
CA LYS A 653 -24.27 -35.83 38.22
C LYS A 653 -24.77 -34.98 37.05
N GLN A 654 -25.95 -34.38 37.16
CA GLN A 654 -26.52 -33.55 36.11
C GLN A 654 -25.67 -32.31 35.83
N LYS A 655 -25.12 -31.66 36.87
CA LYS A 655 -24.23 -30.50 36.70
C LYS A 655 -22.95 -30.87 35.95
N ASP A 656 -22.30 -31.96 36.35
CA ASP A 656 -21.05 -32.42 35.74
C ASP A 656 -21.26 -32.91 34.31
N GLU A 657 -22.32 -33.68 34.06
CA GLU A 657 -22.66 -34.17 32.72
C GLU A 657 -23.15 -33.04 31.80
N THR A 658 -23.76 -31.98 32.32
CA THR A 658 -24.05 -30.77 31.53
C THR A 658 -22.76 -30.13 31.01
N ILE A 659 -21.74 -29.99 31.86
CA ILE A 659 -20.43 -29.46 31.42
C ILE A 659 -19.78 -30.39 30.39
N GLN A 660 -19.87 -31.71 30.57
CA GLN A 660 -19.35 -32.68 29.61
C GLN A 660 -20.05 -32.58 28.25
N SER A 661 -21.38 -32.45 28.23
CA SER A 661 -22.16 -32.28 27.01
C SER A 661 -21.83 -30.97 26.29
N LEU A 662 -21.71 -29.87 27.04
CA LEU A 662 -21.35 -28.56 26.49
C LEU A 662 -19.95 -28.52 25.86
N ARG A 663 -19.00 -29.38 26.28
CA ARG A 663 -17.69 -29.56 25.61
C ARG A 663 -17.78 -30.09 24.18
N VAL A 664 -18.93 -30.65 23.82
CA VAL A 664 -19.15 -31.30 22.52
C VAL A 664 -20.16 -30.50 21.69
N LEU A 665 -21.19 -29.97 22.34
CA LEU A 665 -22.38 -29.44 21.65
C LEU A 665 -22.51 -27.92 21.69
N ALA A 666 -21.74 -27.20 22.51
CA ALA A 666 -21.87 -25.74 22.58
C ALA A 666 -21.53 -25.11 21.22
N LYS A 667 -22.45 -24.27 20.73
CA LYS A 667 -22.34 -23.55 19.47
C LYS A 667 -22.78 -22.10 19.68
N PRO A 668 -22.33 -21.15 18.85
CA PRO A 668 -22.85 -19.80 18.89
C PRO A 668 -24.33 -19.79 18.46
N ASN A 669 -25.12 -18.88 19.02
CA ASN A 669 -26.44 -18.56 18.48
C ASN A 669 -26.32 -17.94 17.07
N ASP A 670 -27.40 -18.02 16.30
CA ASP A 670 -27.44 -17.50 14.94
C ASP A 670 -27.13 -15.99 14.91
N GLY A 671 -26.32 -15.56 13.93
CA GLY A 671 -25.91 -14.17 13.74
C GLY A 671 -24.75 -13.69 14.65
N VAL A 672 -24.42 -14.39 15.74
CA VAL A 672 -23.38 -13.97 16.71
C VAL A 672 -22.03 -13.76 16.05
N ILE A 673 -21.55 -14.70 15.23
CA ILE A 673 -20.23 -14.60 14.58
C ILE A 673 -20.15 -13.37 13.66
N LYS A 674 -21.22 -13.05 12.92
CA LYS A 674 -21.24 -11.88 12.05
C LYS A 674 -21.25 -10.59 12.87
N CYS A 675 -22.03 -10.54 13.95
CA CYS A 675 -22.04 -9.42 14.87
C CYS A 675 -20.65 -9.18 15.49
N LEU A 676 -20.01 -10.21 16.03
CA LEU A 676 -18.68 -10.08 16.66
C LEU A 676 -17.60 -9.65 15.66
N ASN A 677 -17.65 -10.14 14.42
CA ASN A 677 -16.76 -9.65 13.36
C ASN A 677 -16.99 -8.17 13.07
N PHE A 678 -18.24 -7.72 12.98
CA PHE A 678 -18.56 -6.30 12.83
C PHE A 678 -17.99 -5.46 13.98
N LEU A 679 -18.14 -5.91 15.24
CA LEU A 679 -17.61 -5.20 16.40
C LEU A 679 -16.08 -5.11 16.37
N LYS A 680 -15.41 -6.22 16.04
CA LYS A 680 -13.96 -6.30 15.91
C LYS A 680 -13.42 -5.37 14.83
N ILE A 681 -14.02 -5.39 13.63
CA ILE A 681 -13.59 -4.56 12.49
C ILE A 681 -13.86 -3.07 12.76
N SER A 682 -14.99 -2.75 13.39
CA SER A 682 -15.39 -1.37 13.66
C SER A 682 -14.67 -0.76 14.87
N GLY A 683 -13.92 -1.55 15.64
CA GLY A 683 -13.11 -1.10 16.77
C GLY A 683 -13.83 -1.06 18.12
N PHE A 684 -15.06 -1.57 18.21
CA PHE A 684 -15.80 -1.65 19.48
C PHE A 684 -15.12 -2.57 20.48
N LYS A 685 -15.19 -2.22 21.76
CA LYS A 685 -14.82 -3.12 22.86
C LYS A 685 -15.98 -4.08 23.14
N TYR A 686 -15.66 -5.26 23.65
CA TYR A 686 -16.67 -6.24 24.05
C TYR A 686 -16.12 -7.27 25.02
N ALA A 687 -16.99 -7.73 25.92
CA ALA A 687 -16.68 -8.67 27.00
C ALA A 687 -17.90 -9.54 27.33
N ILE A 688 -17.67 -10.61 28.09
CA ILE A 688 -18.70 -11.50 28.64
C ILE A 688 -18.93 -11.19 30.12
N ALA A 689 -20.20 -11.07 30.50
CA ALA A 689 -20.66 -10.98 31.88
C ALA A 689 -21.72 -12.06 32.15
N THR A 690 -21.33 -13.14 32.85
CA THR A 690 -22.17 -14.33 33.08
C THR A 690 -22.26 -14.67 34.58
N THR A 691 -23.27 -15.44 34.97
CA THR A 691 -23.35 -16.06 36.31
C THR A 691 -22.77 -17.46 36.37
N SER A 692 -22.47 -18.08 35.22
CA SER A 692 -21.91 -19.43 35.16
C SER A 692 -20.49 -19.47 35.69
N PRO A 693 -20.05 -20.57 36.33
CA PRO A 693 -18.73 -20.66 36.93
C PRO A 693 -17.65 -20.80 35.84
N LYS A 694 -16.43 -20.31 36.13
CA LYS A 694 -15.30 -20.33 35.20
C LYS A 694 -14.88 -21.71 34.67
N PRO A 695 -15.20 -22.87 35.27
CA PRO A 695 -15.01 -24.16 34.61
C PRO A 695 -15.95 -24.42 33.42
N ARG A 696 -17.12 -23.74 33.34
CA ARG A 696 -18.14 -23.94 32.30
C ARG A 696 -17.94 -23.01 31.10
N VAL A 697 -17.72 -21.72 31.34
CA VAL A 697 -17.79 -20.67 30.30
C VAL A 697 -16.65 -20.74 29.28
N PRO A 698 -15.36 -20.81 29.68
CA PRO A 698 -14.23 -20.91 28.74
C PRO A 698 -14.34 -22.14 27.84
N VAL A 699 -14.80 -23.26 28.40
CA VAL A 699 -15.05 -24.50 27.66
C VAL A 699 -16.10 -24.30 26.55
N CYS A 700 -17.20 -23.61 26.87
CA CYS A 700 -18.23 -23.31 25.89
C CYS A 700 -17.72 -22.32 24.83
N VAL A 701 -16.93 -21.31 25.24
CA VAL A 701 -16.27 -20.37 24.32
C VAL A 701 -15.34 -21.10 23.34
N ASP A 702 -14.56 -22.07 23.81
CA ASP A 702 -13.66 -22.86 22.96
C ASP A 702 -14.46 -23.74 21.98
N THR A 703 -15.45 -24.46 22.48
CA THR A 703 -16.28 -25.38 21.68
C THR A 703 -17.09 -24.61 20.63
N ALA A 704 -17.63 -23.45 20.99
CA ALA A 704 -18.36 -22.54 20.09
C ALA A 704 -17.42 -21.75 19.15
N ARG A 705 -16.10 -21.96 19.22
CA ARG A 705 -15.08 -21.25 18.42
C ARG A 705 -15.10 -19.73 18.59
N LEU A 706 -15.35 -19.27 19.81
CA LEU A 706 -15.44 -17.86 20.18
C LEU A 706 -14.16 -17.34 20.87
N ARG A 707 -13.14 -18.19 21.07
CA ARG A 707 -11.91 -17.83 21.79
C ARG A 707 -11.18 -16.63 21.21
N ASP A 708 -11.15 -16.50 19.89
CA ASP A 708 -10.50 -15.37 19.18
C ASP A 708 -11.19 -14.02 19.44
N PHE A 709 -12.43 -14.04 19.93
CA PHE A 709 -13.18 -12.86 20.36
C PHE A 709 -13.08 -12.66 21.87
N PHE A 710 -13.10 -13.74 22.65
CA PHE A 710 -13.11 -13.71 24.12
C PHE A 710 -11.95 -14.51 24.73
N PRO A 711 -10.73 -13.94 24.74
CA PRO A 711 -9.67 -14.37 25.65
C PRO A 711 -10.12 -14.29 27.12
N ASP A 712 -9.39 -14.98 28.00
CA ASP A 712 -9.80 -15.17 29.41
C ASP A 712 -9.99 -13.86 30.20
N ASP A 713 -9.28 -12.79 29.84
CA ASP A 713 -9.38 -11.47 30.45
C ASP A 713 -10.68 -10.73 30.09
N LYS A 714 -11.38 -11.18 29.04
CA LYS A 714 -12.69 -10.67 28.60
C LYS A 714 -13.88 -11.47 29.13
N ILE A 715 -13.65 -12.47 29.99
CA ILE A 715 -14.69 -13.35 30.53
C ILE A 715 -14.83 -13.11 32.04
N HIS A 716 -15.99 -12.58 32.45
CA HIS A 716 -16.27 -12.27 33.86
C HIS A 716 -17.48 -13.06 34.37
N SER A 717 -17.30 -13.69 35.53
CA SER A 717 -18.27 -14.61 36.13
C SER A 717 -18.69 -14.13 37.52
N GLY A 718 -19.97 -13.82 37.71
CA GLY A 718 -20.54 -13.47 39.01
C GLY A 718 -20.29 -14.52 40.10
N GLU A 719 -20.16 -15.79 39.72
CA GLU A 719 -19.88 -16.87 40.66
C GLU A 719 -18.39 -16.98 41.02
N SER A 720 -17.50 -16.91 40.05
CA SER A 720 -16.07 -17.22 40.24
C SER A 720 -15.18 -16.00 40.49
N ASP A 721 -15.65 -14.79 40.19
CA ASP A 721 -14.86 -13.56 40.32
C ASP A 721 -15.05 -12.81 41.65
N PHE A 722 -15.96 -13.29 42.51
CA PHE A 722 -16.37 -12.62 43.74
C PHE A 722 -16.41 -13.60 44.90
N ASP A 723 -16.01 -13.13 46.09
CA ASP A 723 -16.13 -13.87 47.35
C ASP A 723 -16.80 -12.98 48.41
N PRO A 724 -18.05 -13.27 48.84
CA PRO A 724 -18.90 -14.34 48.35
C PRO A 724 -19.39 -14.10 46.90
N PRO A 725 -19.85 -15.15 46.18
CA PRO A 725 -20.44 -15.05 44.84
C PRO A 725 -21.53 -13.97 44.70
N ARG A 726 -21.56 -13.29 43.54
CA ARG A 726 -22.50 -12.21 43.19
C ARG A 726 -23.31 -12.59 41.94
N PHE A 727 -24.50 -13.14 42.15
CA PHE A 727 -25.39 -13.55 41.06
C PHE A 727 -26.29 -12.41 40.56
N LYS A 728 -26.62 -12.41 39.26
CA LYS A 728 -27.66 -11.57 38.66
C LYS A 728 -28.97 -11.74 39.45
N PRO A 729 -29.67 -10.67 39.88
CA PRO A 729 -29.63 -9.30 39.36
C PRO A 729 -28.66 -8.34 40.07
N ALA A 730 -27.70 -8.83 40.87
CA ALA A 730 -26.65 -7.96 41.42
C ALA A 730 -25.81 -7.36 40.27
N PRO A 731 -25.40 -6.08 40.33
CA PRO A 731 -24.76 -5.38 39.21
C PRO A 731 -23.28 -5.71 39.03
N ASP A 732 -22.67 -6.40 40.00
CA ASP A 732 -21.22 -6.53 40.18
C ASP A 732 -20.50 -7.04 38.92
N VAL A 733 -21.06 -8.04 38.23
CA VAL A 733 -20.41 -8.64 37.05
C VAL A 733 -20.36 -7.70 35.84
N TYR A 734 -21.40 -6.87 35.63
CA TYR A 734 -21.41 -5.85 34.57
C TYR A 734 -20.46 -4.69 34.89
N LEU A 735 -20.39 -4.28 36.16
CA LEU A 735 -19.43 -3.26 36.61
C LEU A 735 -17.99 -3.74 36.39
N LYS A 736 -17.70 -5.01 36.71
CA LYS A 736 -16.38 -5.62 36.49
C LYS A 736 -16.04 -5.71 34.99
N ALA A 737 -16.96 -6.16 34.15
CA ALA A 737 -16.75 -6.25 32.71
C ALA A 737 -16.49 -4.88 32.06
N ALA A 738 -17.26 -3.86 32.41
CA ALA A 738 -17.05 -2.50 31.93
C ALA A 738 -15.67 -1.95 32.36
N ALA A 739 -15.29 -2.18 33.62
CA ALA A 739 -14.01 -1.75 34.16
C ALA A 739 -12.81 -2.46 33.50
N ALA A 740 -12.94 -3.74 33.16
CA ALA A 740 -11.90 -4.51 32.47
C ALA A 740 -11.62 -3.97 31.05
N GLU A 741 -12.67 -3.51 30.35
CA GLU A 741 -12.52 -2.84 29.06
C GLU A 741 -12.08 -1.36 29.18
N GLY A 742 -12.00 -0.82 30.40
CA GLY A 742 -11.69 0.59 30.65
C GLY A 742 -12.80 1.56 30.22
N ILE A 743 -14.03 1.07 30.04
CA ILE A 743 -15.16 1.84 29.53
C ILE A 743 -16.16 2.13 30.67
N PRO A 744 -16.64 3.38 30.83
CA PRO A 744 -17.68 3.68 31.82
C PRO A 744 -19.00 3.01 31.43
N VAL A 745 -19.80 2.58 32.40
CA VAL A 745 -21.12 1.97 32.16
C VAL A 745 -22.07 2.84 31.33
N THR A 746 -21.89 4.16 31.38
CA THR A 746 -22.61 5.16 30.56
C THR A 746 -22.18 5.19 29.09
N SER A 747 -21.20 4.38 28.71
CA SER A 747 -20.77 4.12 27.32
C SER A 747 -20.84 2.62 26.98
N CYS A 748 -21.54 1.83 27.80
CA CYS A 748 -21.69 0.40 27.57
C CYS A 748 -23.08 0.06 27.01
N VAL A 749 -23.12 -1.00 26.21
CA VAL A 749 -24.33 -1.66 25.73
C VAL A 749 -24.37 -3.06 26.34
N ALA A 750 -25.45 -3.43 27.02
CA ALA A 750 -25.65 -4.80 27.53
C ALA A 750 -26.55 -5.59 26.57
N VAL A 751 -26.23 -6.86 26.35
CA VAL A 751 -27.04 -7.79 25.54
C VAL A 751 -27.41 -8.99 26.41
N GLU A 752 -28.72 -9.21 26.60
CA GLU A 752 -29.25 -10.14 27.61
C GLU A 752 -30.53 -10.83 27.15
N ASP A 753 -30.66 -12.12 27.45
CA ASP A 753 -31.87 -12.91 27.18
C ASP A 753 -32.71 -13.17 28.44
N SER A 754 -32.23 -12.82 29.64
CA SER A 754 -32.92 -13.11 30.90
C SER A 754 -33.39 -11.86 31.67
N VAL A 755 -34.52 -11.96 32.38
CA VAL A 755 -35.04 -10.87 33.23
C VAL A 755 -34.06 -10.51 34.37
N SER A 756 -33.36 -11.52 34.92
CA SER A 756 -32.36 -11.29 35.96
C SER A 756 -31.13 -10.55 35.44
N GLY A 757 -30.73 -10.82 34.20
CA GLY A 757 -29.61 -10.19 33.54
C GLY A 757 -29.90 -8.78 33.09
N VAL A 758 -31.06 -8.54 32.46
CA VAL A 758 -31.59 -7.18 32.23
C VAL A 758 -31.65 -6.40 33.54
N GLY A 759 -32.08 -7.04 34.63
CA GLY A 759 -32.07 -6.46 35.98
C GLY A 759 -30.68 -6.05 36.45
N SER A 760 -29.68 -6.93 36.29
CA SER A 760 -28.28 -6.67 36.62
C SER A 760 -27.68 -5.51 35.82
N ALA A 761 -27.88 -5.49 34.50
CA ALA A 761 -27.42 -4.41 33.63
C ALA A 761 -28.09 -3.07 33.97
N ALA A 762 -29.38 -3.09 34.33
CA ALA A 762 -30.10 -1.90 34.77
C ALA A 762 -29.58 -1.39 36.12
N ASN A 763 -29.34 -2.28 37.07
CA ASN A 763 -28.77 -1.95 38.39
C ASN A 763 -27.33 -1.43 38.27
N ALA A 764 -26.58 -1.88 37.26
CA ALA A 764 -25.24 -1.38 36.93
C ALA A 764 -25.25 -0.03 36.20
N ASN A 765 -26.42 0.53 35.89
CA ASN A 765 -26.60 1.75 35.10
C ASN A 765 -25.92 1.69 33.71
N ILE A 766 -25.97 0.53 33.06
CA ILE A 766 -25.56 0.40 31.66
C ILE A 766 -26.41 1.34 30.78
N ALA A 767 -25.77 2.03 29.83
CA ALA A 767 -26.38 3.08 29.04
C ALA A 767 -27.48 2.60 28.10
N LEU A 768 -27.29 1.44 27.47
CA LEU A 768 -28.27 0.85 26.56
C LEU A 768 -28.38 -0.65 26.85
N ILE A 769 -29.60 -1.16 27.02
CA ILE A 769 -29.86 -2.59 27.26
C ILE A 769 -30.67 -3.15 26.11
N VAL A 770 -30.10 -4.16 25.44
CA VAL A 770 -30.72 -4.90 24.36
C VAL A 770 -31.14 -6.26 24.88
N GLY A 771 -32.45 -6.54 24.84
CA GLY A 771 -32.98 -7.87 25.11
C GLY A 771 -32.82 -8.78 23.89
N TYR A 772 -32.58 -10.07 24.10
CA TYR A 772 -32.45 -11.06 23.03
C TYR A 772 -33.45 -12.21 23.21
N VAL A 773 -34.22 -12.51 22.17
CA VAL A 773 -35.19 -13.62 22.16
C VAL A 773 -34.97 -14.65 21.03
N GLY A 774 -33.80 -14.58 20.38
CA GLY A 774 -33.40 -15.53 19.34
C GLY A 774 -32.81 -16.84 19.86
N ALA A 775 -32.65 -16.97 21.18
CA ALA A 775 -32.10 -18.16 21.81
C ALA A 775 -32.97 -19.39 21.51
N SER A 776 -32.35 -20.54 21.22
CA SER A 776 -33.07 -21.76 20.82
C SER A 776 -34.06 -22.28 21.87
N HIS A 777 -33.81 -21.99 23.15
CA HIS A 777 -34.66 -22.38 24.28
C HIS A 777 -35.94 -21.52 24.39
N ILE A 778 -36.00 -20.38 23.70
CA ILE A 778 -37.17 -19.51 23.64
C ILE A 778 -37.97 -19.89 22.39
N THR A 779 -39.07 -20.62 22.60
CA THR A 779 -39.90 -21.06 21.48
C THR A 779 -40.57 -19.88 20.78
N PRO A 780 -40.84 -19.96 19.46
CA PRO A 780 -41.51 -18.90 18.70
C PRO A 780 -42.81 -18.40 19.36
N ASP A 781 -43.64 -19.31 19.87
CA ASP A 781 -44.92 -18.98 20.54
C ASP A 781 -44.75 -18.17 21.84
N SER A 782 -43.56 -18.18 22.44
CA SER A 782 -43.26 -17.53 23.72
C SER A 782 -42.41 -16.27 23.57
N GLN A 783 -41.94 -15.94 22.36
CA GLN A 783 -41.09 -14.78 22.11
C GLN A 783 -41.76 -13.47 22.53
N ASP A 784 -43.04 -13.27 22.20
CA ASP A 784 -43.77 -12.05 22.57
C ASP A 784 -43.87 -11.89 24.09
N THR A 785 -44.30 -12.93 24.80
CA THR A 785 -44.41 -12.91 26.26
C THR A 785 -43.06 -12.74 26.94
N HIS A 786 -42.01 -13.36 26.39
CA HIS A 786 -40.66 -13.24 26.93
C HIS A 786 -40.09 -11.84 26.69
N ALA A 787 -40.23 -11.29 25.48
CA ALA A 787 -39.85 -9.91 25.16
C ALA A 787 -40.54 -8.90 26.08
N ASP A 788 -41.84 -9.06 26.32
CA ASP A 788 -42.59 -8.23 27.29
C ASP A 788 -41.98 -8.32 28.70
N SER A 789 -41.56 -9.51 29.13
CA SER A 789 -40.93 -9.69 30.44
C SER A 789 -39.57 -8.98 30.56
N LEU A 790 -38.77 -8.97 29.48
CA LEU A 790 -37.50 -8.25 29.42
C LEU A 790 -37.70 -6.73 29.43
N LEU A 791 -38.72 -6.22 28.74
CA LEU A 791 -39.07 -4.78 28.70
C LEU A 791 -39.63 -4.26 30.04
N GLN A 792 -40.26 -5.12 30.85
CA GLN A 792 -40.88 -4.73 32.12
C GLN A 792 -39.89 -4.37 33.22
N GLY A 793 -38.71 -5.02 33.26
CA GLY A 793 -37.69 -4.74 34.29
C GLY A 793 -38.07 -5.23 35.69
N ALA A 794 -38.81 -6.33 35.82
CA ALA A 794 -39.35 -6.80 37.10
C ALA A 794 -38.29 -7.16 38.18
N LYS A 795 -37.02 -7.29 37.79
CA LYS A 795 -35.88 -7.63 38.66
C LYS A 795 -34.86 -6.50 38.81
N SER A 796 -35.13 -5.30 38.28
CA SER A 796 -34.30 -4.12 38.52
C SER A 796 -34.86 -3.29 39.68
N ASP A 797 -33.96 -2.63 40.41
CA ASP A 797 -34.32 -1.81 41.59
C ASP A 797 -35.11 -0.56 41.19
N ASN A 798 -34.92 -0.09 39.96
CA ASN A 798 -35.57 1.09 39.38
C ASN A 798 -36.77 0.75 38.47
N GLY A 799 -37.12 -0.53 38.30
CA GLY A 799 -38.23 -0.98 37.45
C GLY A 799 -38.01 -0.70 35.95
N ILE A 800 -36.78 -0.47 35.52
CA ILE A 800 -36.42 -0.27 34.10
C ILE A 800 -35.96 -1.62 33.52
N GLY A 801 -36.55 -2.01 32.39
CA GLY A 801 -36.19 -3.21 31.63
C GLY A 801 -35.26 -2.91 30.44
N ALA A 802 -35.23 -3.81 29.45
CA ALA A 802 -34.54 -3.57 28.19
C ALA A 802 -35.12 -2.34 27.47
N ASP A 803 -34.26 -1.62 26.74
CA ASP A 803 -34.67 -0.45 25.96
C ASP A 803 -35.23 -0.87 24.60
N ILE A 804 -34.71 -1.96 24.03
CA ILE A 804 -35.18 -2.64 22.83
C ILE A 804 -34.96 -4.14 22.97
N VAL A 805 -35.83 -4.97 22.40
CA VAL A 805 -35.63 -6.42 22.30
C VAL A 805 -35.54 -6.82 20.84
N ILE A 806 -34.56 -7.65 20.50
CA ILE A 806 -34.34 -8.18 19.14
C ILE A 806 -34.39 -9.70 19.12
N ARG A 807 -34.70 -10.25 17.95
CA ARG A 807 -34.64 -11.69 17.69
C ARG A 807 -33.39 -12.11 16.92
N ASP A 808 -32.98 -11.34 15.92
CA ASP A 808 -31.80 -11.66 15.11
C ASP A 808 -30.57 -10.90 15.66
N MET A 809 -29.49 -11.62 15.95
CA MET A 809 -28.25 -10.99 16.43
C MET A 809 -27.57 -10.14 15.34
N GLU A 810 -27.90 -10.33 14.06
CA GLU A 810 -27.45 -9.47 12.96
C GLU A 810 -28.08 -8.07 12.99
N ASP A 811 -29.10 -7.83 13.82
CA ASP A 811 -29.71 -6.50 14.03
C ASP A 811 -28.95 -5.65 15.05
N LEU A 812 -28.16 -6.28 15.92
CA LEU A 812 -27.40 -5.60 16.97
C LEU A 812 -26.39 -4.56 16.44
N PRO A 813 -25.65 -4.79 15.33
CA PRO A 813 -24.79 -3.78 14.70
C PRO A 813 -25.48 -2.45 14.39
N ASN A 814 -26.74 -2.48 13.92
CA ASN A 814 -27.50 -1.26 13.60
C ASN A 814 -27.82 -0.47 14.87
N ILE A 815 -28.18 -1.18 15.95
CA ILE A 815 -28.48 -0.59 17.25
C ILE A 815 -27.22 0.03 17.88
N ILE A 816 -26.08 -0.65 17.78
CA ILE A 816 -24.80 -0.16 18.32
C ILE A 816 -24.30 1.05 17.52
N ASN A 817 -24.44 1.03 16.19
CA ASN A 817 -24.13 2.21 15.37
C ASN A 817 -25.00 3.40 15.73
N TYR A 818 -26.30 3.20 15.93
CA TYR A 818 -27.19 4.25 16.41
C TYR A 818 -26.73 4.81 17.77
N PHE A 819 -26.32 3.95 18.69
CA PHE A 819 -25.78 4.38 19.98
C PHE A 819 -24.49 5.20 19.82
N LEU A 820 -23.59 4.79 18.91
CA LEU A 820 -22.38 5.53 18.56
C LEU A 820 -22.70 6.89 17.92
N ASP A 821 -23.68 6.94 17.01
CA ASP A 821 -24.11 8.17 16.35
C ASP A 821 -24.70 9.16 17.37
N LEU A 822 -25.51 8.67 18.31
CA LEU A 822 -25.97 9.51 19.43
C LEU A 822 -24.80 10.03 20.28
N LYS A 823 -23.78 9.23 20.55
CA LYS A 823 -22.58 9.68 21.29
C LYS A 823 -21.84 10.80 20.56
N LEU A 824 -21.73 10.70 19.24
CA LEU A 824 -21.00 11.65 18.40
C LEU A 824 -21.80 12.94 18.17
N ASP A 825 -23.07 12.82 17.83
CA ASP A 825 -23.88 13.93 17.32
C ASP A 825 -24.79 14.57 18.38
N SER A 826 -25.17 13.83 19.41
CA SER A 826 -26.15 14.27 20.42
C SER A 826 -25.96 13.55 21.78
N PRO A 827 -24.79 13.68 22.44
CA PRO A 827 -24.43 12.91 23.63
C PRO A 827 -25.41 13.12 24.80
N GLU A 828 -26.14 14.23 24.82
CA GLU A 828 -27.21 14.49 25.79
C GLU A 828 -28.40 13.52 25.67
N LYS A 829 -28.65 12.97 24.47
CA LYS A 829 -29.68 11.96 24.20
C LYS A 829 -29.21 10.53 24.48
N CYS A 830 -27.92 10.34 24.74
CA CYS A 830 -27.32 9.05 25.09
C CYS A 830 -27.56 8.69 26.57
N LYS A 831 -28.83 8.77 27.02
CA LYS A 831 -29.23 8.51 28.41
C LYS A 831 -30.62 7.88 28.46
N ARG A 832 -30.75 6.85 29.30
CA ARG A 832 -32.02 6.20 29.65
C ARG A 832 -32.97 7.20 30.33
N PRO A 833 -34.30 7.05 30.19
CA PRO A 833 -35.00 5.80 29.81
C PRO A 833 -35.67 5.78 28.43
N PHE A 834 -35.43 6.75 27.54
CA PHE A 834 -36.15 6.86 26.28
C PHE A 834 -35.21 7.07 25.10
N PHE A 835 -34.71 5.98 24.53
CA PHE A 835 -34.12 5.99 23.20
C PHE A 835 -35.22 6.05 22.14
N ASP A 836 -35.03 6.87 21.11
CA ASP A 836 -35.93 6.93 19.95
C ASP A 836 -35.36 6.08 18.81
N PHE A 837 -35.84 4.83 18.70
CA PHE A 837 -35.40 3.88 17.69
C PHE A 837 -36.10 4.04 16.34
N THR A 838 -36.92 5.08 16.13
CA THR A 838 -37.70 5.27 14.89
C THR A 838 -36.82 5.28 13.64
N SER A 839 -35.60 5.82 13.73
CA SER A 839 -34.63 5.84 12.61
C SER A 839 -33.94 4.49 12.36
N VAL A 840 -33.92 3.60 13.35
CA VAL A 840 -33.22 2.31 13.29
C VAL A 840 -34.15 1.18 12.90
N GLN A 841 -35.42 1.24 13.30
CA GLN A 841 -36.42 0.20 13.01
C GLN A 841 -36.48 -0.25 11.54
N PRO A 842 -36.43 0.65 10.52
CA PRO A 842 -36.45 0.23 9.12
C PRO A 842 -35.19 -0.51 8.65
N LEU A 843 -34.10 -0.44 9.42
CA LEU A 843 -32.82 -1.09 9.13
C LEU A 843 -32.73 -2.49 9.75
N LEU A 844 -33.64 -2.83 10.66
CA LEU A 844 -33.68 -4.13 11.31
C LEU A 844 -34.31 -5.17 10.38
N ARG A 845 -33.75 -6.37 10.34
CA ARG A 845 -34.15 -7.45 9.45
C ARG A 845 -35.35 -8.21 9.98
N ASP A 846 -35.40 -8.42 11.30
CA ASP A 846 -36.50 -9.13 11.95
C ASP A 846 -37.28 -8.17 12.87
N ARG A 847 -38.35 -8.69 13.47
CA ARG A 847 -39.17 -7.98 14.43
C ARG A 847 -38.34 -7.56 15.64
N CYS A 848 -38.56 -6.33 16.09
CA CYS A 848 -38.13 -5.83 17.39
C CYS A 848 -39.35 -5.53 18.28
N TRP A 849 -39.12 -5.51 19.59
CA TRP A 849 -40.11 -5.10 20.57
C TRP A 849 -39.61 -3.86 21.32
N LEU A 850 -40.52 -2.90 21.50
CA LEU A 850 -40.31 -1.68 22.27
C LEU A 850 -41.38 -1.59 23.35
N LYS A 851 -41.06 -0.90 24.45
CA LYS A 851 -42.02 -0.63 25.51
C LYS A 851 -43.16 0.23 24.98
N ALA A 852 -44.40 -0.26 25.04
CA ALA A 852 -45.56 0.52 24.64
C ALA A 852 -45.63 1.82 25.47
N GLY A 853 -45.55 2.96 24.80
CA GLY A 853 -45.74 4.25 25.45
C GLY A 853 -47.15 4.31 26.04
N LYS A 854 -47.28 4.70 27.32
CA LYS A 854 -48.56 5.23 27.83
C LYS A 854 -48.79 6.60 27.18
N ALA A 855 -49.18 6.61 25.91
CA ALA A 855 -49.75 7.76 25.22
C ALA A 855 -51.13 7.32 24.75
N GLY A 856 -52.16 8.09 25.12
CA GLY A 856 -53.56 7.77 24.84
C GLY A 856 -53.80 7.50 23.36
N VAL A 857 -54.49 6.40 23.08
CA VAL A 857 -54.94 5.98 21.75
C VAL A 857 -56.14 6.84 21.32
N PRO A 858 -56.13 7.49 20.15
CA PRO A 858 -57.30 7.54 19.29
C PRO A 858 -57.27 6.32 18.37
N GLU A 859 -58.44 5.69 18.23
CA GLU A 859 -58.70 4.46 17.48
C GLU A 859 -57.99 4.42 16.12
N ALA A 860 -57.29 3.31 15.85
CA ALA A 860 -56.72 3.02 14.55
C ALA A 860 -57.81 2.44 13.64
N GLU A 861 -58.19 3.19 12.60
CA GLU A 861 -58.78 2.58 11.41
C GLU A 861 -57.72 1.76 10.67
N ASP A 862 -58.15 0.54 10.38
CA ASP A 862 -57.54 -0.51 9.59
C ASP A 862 -57.19 -0.02 8.17
N ALA A 863 -55.90 -0.07 7.79
CA ALA A 863 -55.49 -0.14 6.38
C ALA A 863 -53.99 -0.44 6.26
N ASN A 864 -53.65 -1.73 6.21
CA ASN A 864 -52.54 -2.21 5.39
C ASN A 864 -53.00 -2.19 3.92
N PRO A 865 -52.20 -1.69 2.96
CA PRO A 865 -51.48 -2.64 2.10
C PRO A 865 -50.15 -2.09 1.57
N ARG A 866 -49.03 -2.61 2.08
CA ARG A 866 -47.84 -3.04 1.30
C ARG A 866 -46.72 -3.54 2.18
#